data_AF-A0AAI9V1G8-F1
#
_entry.id   AF-A0AAI9V1G8-F1
#
_cell.length_a   1.000
_cell.length_b   1.000
_cell.length_c   1.000
_cell.angle_alpha   90.00
_cell.angle_beta   90.00
_cell.angle_gamma   90.00
#
_symmetry.space_group_name_H-M   'P 1'
#
loop_
_entity.id
_entity.type
_entity.pdbx_description
1 polymer ?
#
loop_
_entity_poly.entity_id
_entity_poly.type
_entity_poly.pdbx_seq_one_letter_code
_entity_poly.pdbx_strand_id
1 'polypeptide(L)'
;MDEFDLETFPLESVTKSQLRQLGEALWGWKQCIHNEDEQSKLENMKFEPYFRFYREMTASYVSDAFPPDEIQALRSHDDLHDLIRLIRSNPEAQRIKLAQDYFSKRQMGKSTLPEDEKQAFNLAAKAILMVSCSYEGQAGGIETAVWRNDQSARELVSTMFPVRDHPDLNNPGDSLPDIKSALKATRLKKVAGLSFQGTDDLRNHLRMDLKTGVVELYHHTAFLKECLKASKDTHAEPLLPRQLALETLDSLQNILFPLDKESRAFLRSLVSKASFDPDCLSLGYRPYLRDSERDIRYHYWGSRLMDLYDELENPRPRRPIYVCHGLTTSADVVIIGAGISGAFIAHRLLTDQSPNRPKSVLMLEARAAVSGATGRNGGHIKPDCYRGFTAYSKLHGPEVAVAQCTFEAVNHCETLAYIRENGLDDEIDLVEYRSADVYLTENTWKAGLASYNGFKEAGGDVSEITVLSKAEAEETLRIMSCFGAITFPASSLWPYKLAMAMIRRSLEAGLQLETNTPVLEVSQADGGHGGWTVATSRGNVTANKVIHATNGYASHLLPELDGRIIPLKGHVAAITPPPAYVDLPLSTSFAFVSDENYDYLIQRPSPQKYLVWGGGEGAHPNGPEGGYGDCDDSFAVPEVLDFIKKGPSRTFKCWQESLESPSSGVKDSVPFAWSGIMGLSKDLLPFIGELPGKPGQYLIGGYHGHGMARVFLSTKAFCDLFLGQAIDPRVPSPYFDLESRLREPVDMSKVGDIL
;
A
#
# COMPACT_ATOMS: atom_id res chain seq x y z
N MET A 1 31.95 20.22 41.62
CA MET A 1 31.05 19.14 41.14
C MET A 1 30.03 18.78 42.24
N ASP A 2 29.69 19.74 43.10
CA ASP A 2 28.40 20.45 43.17
C ASP A 2 27.14 19.63 42.89
N GLU A 3 26.61 19.01 43.96
CA GLU A 3 25.24 19.06 44.53
C GLU A 3 24.00 19.43 43.68
N PHE A 4 24.04 19.33 42.35
CA PHE A 4 22.89 19.59 41.45
C PHE A 4 22.31 18.34 40.76
N ASP A 5 22.74 17.13 41.11
CA ASP A 5 22.63 15.95 40.20
C ASP A 5 21.88 14.71 40.75
N LEU A 6 21.06 14.81 41.81
CA LEU A 6 20.30 13.64 42.33
C LEU A 6 18.77 13.79 42.35
N GLU A 7 18.22 15.00 42.19
CA GLU A 7 16.77 15.19 42.26
C GLU A 7 16.06 15.14 40.89
N THR A 8 16.78 15.19 39.75
CA THR A 8 16.14 15.31 38.42
C THR A 8 15.72 13.96 37.81
N PHE A 9 16.34 12.84 38.20
CA PHE A 9 16.08 11.51 37.64
C PHE A 9 15.92 10.44 38.74
N PRO A 10 14.79 10.43 39.47
CA PRO A 10 14.58 9.57 40.65
C PRO A 10 14.59 8.06 40.35
N LEU A 11 14.49 7.67 39.07
CA LEU A 11 14.42 6.28 38.60
C LEU A 11 15.56 5.90 37.64
N GLU A 12 16.63 6.70 37.58
CA GLU A 12 17.79 6.44 36.71
C GLU A 12 18.51 5.12 37.05
N SER A 13 18.63 4.82 38.34
CA SER A 13 19.35 3.64 38.82
C SER A 13 18.46 2.70 39.64
N VAL A 14 18.43 1.42 39.24
CA VAL A 14 17.70 0.36 39.95
C VAL A 14 18.66 -0.61 40.62
N THR A 15 18.39 -0.92 41.88
CA THR A 15 19.15 -1.92 42.64
C THR A 15 18.63 -3.34 42.40
N LYS A 16 19.46 -4.36 42.68
CA LYS A 16 19.01 -5.77 42.65
C LYS A 16 17.85 -6.04 43.61
N SER A 17 17.80 -5.35 44.75
CA SER A 17 16.70 -5.46 45.72
C SER A 17 15.38 -4.95 45.11
N GLN A 18 15.43 -3.79 44.43
CA GLN A 18 14.28 -3.22 43.75
C GLN A 18 13.79 -4.11 42.60
N LEU A 19 14.68 -4.75 41.83
CA LEU A 19 14.27 -5.72 40.81
C LEU A 19 13.56 -6.95 41.40
N ARG A 20 13.94 -7.41 42.59
CA ARG A 20 13.20 -8.47 43.30
C ARG A 20 11.82 -7.99 43.73
N GLN A 21 11.73 -6.80 44.33
CA GLN A 21 10.46 -6.18 44.73
C GLN A 21 9.53 -5.92 43.54
N LEU A 22 10.08 -5.61 42.36
CA LEU A 22 9.32 -5.54 41.11
C LEU A 22 8.68 -6.88 40.79
N GLY A 23 9.44 -7.98 40.89
CA GLY A 23 8.91 -9.33 40.71
C GLY A 23 7.83 -9.70 41.73
N GLU A 24 7.96 -9.25 42.98
CA GLU A 24 6.88 -9.36 43.98
C GLU A 24 5.64 -8.56 43.55
N ALA A 25 5.82 -7.31 43.09
CA ALA A 25 4.74 -6.43 42.67
C ALA A 25 4.01 -6.92 41.40
N LEU A 26 4.69 -7.61 40.49
CA LEU A 26 4.13 -8.11 39.22
C LEU A 26 3.61 -9.54 39.30
N TRP A 27 4.30 -10.43 40.02
CA TRP A 27 4.04 -11.87 39.99
C TRP A 27 3.81 -12.48 41.38
N GLY A 28 3.99 -11.72 42.46
CA GLY A 28 3.79 -12.22 43.81
C GLY A 28 4.91 -13.18 44.27
N TRP A 29 6.14 -12.96 43.81
CA TRP A 29 7.32 -13.69 44.32
C TRP A 29 7.37 -13.64 45.85
N LYS A 30 7.82 -14.73 46.48
CA LYS A 30 7.99 -14.78 47.95
C LYS A 30 9.41 -14.36 48.31
N GLN A 31 9.57 -13.58 49.38
CA GLN A 31 10.90 -13.25 49.92
C GLN A 31 11.60 -14.51 50.42
N CYS A 32 12.69 -14.90 49.77
CA CYS A 32 13.60 -15.93 50.28
C CYS A 32 14.47 -15.31 51.38
N ILE A 33 14.29 -15.75 52.63
CA ILE A 33 14.92 -15.16 53.82
C ILE A 33 16.40 -15.56 53.99
N HIS A 34 16.98 -16.46 53.17
CA HIS A 34 18.38 -16.86 53.31
C HIS A 34 19.12 -17.00 51.97
N ASN A 35 20.33 -16.41 51.93
CA ASN A 35 21.48 -16.53 51.01
C ASN A 35 21.22 -16.68 49.50
N GLU A 36 22.02 -15.98 48.68
CA GLU A 36 22.00 -16.09 47.21
C GLU A 36 22.33 -17.51 46.73
N ASP A 37 21.29 -18.35 46.65
CA ASP A 37 21.38 -19.72 46.13
C ASP A 37 21.56 -19.71 44.59
N GLU A 38 22.15 -20.76 44.02
CA GLU A 38 22.36 -20.86 42.56
C GLU A 38 21.06 -20.72 41.76
N GLN A 39 19.94 -21.11 42.37
CA GLN A 39 18.59 -20.98 41.79
C GLN A 39 18.15 -19.51 41.65
N SER A 40 18.51 -18.63 42.60
CA SER A 40 18.26 -17.19 42.50
C SER A 40 19.12 -16.54 41.41
N LYS A 41 20.35 -17.03 41.18
CA LYS A 41 21.19 -16.56 40.06
C LYS A 41 20.60 -16.96 38.70
N LEU A 42 20.11 -18.19 38.58
CA LEU A 42 19.51 -18.70 37.35
C LEU A 42 18.18 -17.99 37.01
N GLU A 43 17.35 -17.70 38.01
CA GLU A 43 16.12 -16.91 37.84
C GLU A 43 16.42 -15.46 37.45
N ASN A 44 17.42 -14.82 38.06
CA ASN A 44 17.85 -13.47 37.67
C ASN A 44 18.38 -13.40 36.23
N MET A 45 19.07 -14.44 35.73
CA MET A 45 19.53 -14.49 34.34
C MET A 45 18.38 -14.64 33.34
N LYS A 46 17.30 -15.34 33.71
CA LYS A 46 16.15 -15.58 32.81
C LYS A 46 15.36 -14.31 32.53
N PHE A 47 15.21 -13.44 33.52
CA PHE A 47 14.43 -12.19 33.39
C PHE A 47 15.27 -10.97 33.03
N GLU A 48 16.58 -11.12 32.81
CA GLU A 48 17.46 -10.00 32.50
C GLU A 48 17.04 -9.18 31.25
N PRO A 49 16.51 -9.76 30.15
CA PRO A 49 15.95 -8.97 29.06
C PRO A 49 14.82 -8.03 29.50
N TYR A 50 13.90 -8.52 30.33
CA TYR A 50 12.83 -7.71 30.90
C TYR A 50 13.37 -6.67 31.89
N PHE A 51 14.34 -7.04 32.73
CA PHE A 51 14.94 -6.09 33.68
C PHE A 51 15.75 -5.00 32.99
N ARG A 52 16.39 -5.31 31.85
CA ARG A 52 17.03 -4.30 31.00
C ARG A 52 15.99 -3.33 30.44
N PHE A 53 14.92 -3.86 29.85
CA PHE A 53 13.81 -3.04 29.38
C PHE A 53 13.24 -2.13 30.49
N TYR A 54 13.04 -2.69 31.70
CA TYR A 54 12.58 -1.93 32.86
C TYR A 54 13.53 -0.78 33.20
N ARG A 55 14.85 -1.05 33.27
CA ARG A 55 15.88 -0.02 33.52
C ARG A 55 15.83 1.11 32.49
N GLU A 56 15.79 0.76 31.21
CA GLU A 56 15.78 1.74 30.12
C GLU A 56 14.50 2.58 30.15
N MET A 57 13.35 1.93 30.38
CA MET A 57 12.07 2.60 30.48
C MET A 57 12.01 3.56 31.67
N THR A 58 12.47 3.15 32.86
CA THR A 58 12.41 4.00 34.06
C THR A 58 13.43 5.12 34.05
N ALA A 59 14.61 4.91 33.45
CA ALA A 59 15.62 5.95 33.31
C ALA A 59 15.15 7.14 32.43
N SER A 60 14.19 6.90 31.54
CA SER A 60 13.57 7.95 30.71
C SER A 60 12.52 8.80 31.43
N TYR A 61 12.21 8.51 32.70
CA TYR A 61 11.30 9.29 33.50
C TYR A 61 11.99 10.58 33.97
N VAL A 62 11.68 11.68 33.28
CA VAL A 62 12.25 13.01 33.55
C VAL A 62 11.24 13.85 34.33
N SER A 63 11.72 14.43 35.43
CA SER A 63 11.03 15.49 36.15
C SER A 63 11.25 16.82 35.43
N ASP A 64 10.20 17.45 34.91
CA ASP A 64 10.28 18.88 34.55
C ASP A 64 10.65 19.73 35.79
N ALA A 65 11.14 20.96 35.57
CA ALA A 65 11.49 21.85 36.68
C ALA A 65 10.22 22.22 37.48
N PHE A 66 10.04 21.62 38.66
CA PHE A 66 8.89 21.83 39.51
C PHE A 66 8.90 23.23 40.15
N PRO A 67 7.76 23.93 40.23
CA PRO A 67 7.55 25.05 41.13
C PRO A 67 7.91 24.68 42.59
N PRO A 68 8.31 25.65 43.45
CA PRO A 68 8.78 25.37 44.82
C PRO A 68 7.78 24.60 45.73
N ASP A 69 6.49 24.71 45.41
CA ASP A 69 5.37 24.15 46.16
C ASP A 69 4.91 22.77 45.66
N GLU A 70 5.57 22.22 44.63
CA GLU A 70 5.22 20.95 44.02
C GLU A 70 6.27 19.86 44.27
N ILE A 71 5.83 18.60 44.21
CA ILE A 71 6.69 17.41 44.34
C ILE A 71 6.46 16.42 43.18
N GLN A 72 7.48 15.62 42.89
CA GLN A 72 7.40 14.52 41.93
C GLN A 72 6.41 13.45 42.35
N ALA A 73 5.71 12.88 41.36
CA ALA A 73 4.80 11.75 41.54
C ALA A 73 5.56 10.48 41.93
N LEU A 74 6.70 10.18 41.28
CA LEU A 74 7.58 9.07 41.62
C LEU A 74 8.92 9.57 42.15
N ARG A 75 9.22 9.28 43.42
CA ARG A 75 10.49 9.64 44.09
C ARG A 75 11.47 8.48 44.17
N SER A 76 10.99 7.26 43.91
CA SER A 76 11.78 6.04 43.94
C SER A 76 11.10 4.91 43.17
N HIS A 77 11.84 3.84 42.88
CA HIS A 77 11.24 2.62 42.33
C HIS A 77 10.20 2.00 43.27
N ASP A 78 10.26 2.23 44.58
CA ASP A 78 9.28 1.71 45.52
C ASP A 78 7.90 2.34 45.29
N ASP A 79 7.87 3.62 44.92
CA ASP A 79 6.63 4.30 44.54
C ASP A 79 6.01 3.68 43.28
N LEU A 80 6.85 3.37 42.29
CA LEU A 80 6.41 2.70 41.07
C LEU A 80 5.89 1.28 41.37
N HIS A 81 6.57 0.54 42.24
CA HIS A 81 6.11 -0.79 42.68
C HIS A 81 4.77 -0.71 43.42
N ASP A 82 4.56 0.32 44.24
CA ASP A 82 3.29 0.55 44.92
C ASP A 82 2.15 0.89 43.95
N LEU A 83 2.41 1.72 42.93
CA LEU A 83 1.43 1.97 41.87
C LEU A 83 1.10 0.71 41.08
N ILE A 84 2.11 -0.12 40.78
CA ILE A 84 1.90 -1.42 40.13
C ILE A 84 0.95 -2.30 40.96
N ARG A 85 1.18 -2.40 42.28
CA ARG A 85 0.30 -3.15 43.19
C ARG A 85 -1.11 -2.56 43.25
N LEU A 86 -1.22 -1.23 43.28
CA LEU A 86 -2.50 -0.52 43.32
C LEU A 86 -3.34 -0.82 42.08
N ILE A 87 -2.77 -0.68 40.88
CA ILE A 87 -3.44 -0.94 39.60
C ILE A 87 -3.87 -2.40 39.50
N ARG A 88 -2.97 -3.33 39.83
CA ARG A 88 -3.28 -4.78 39.77
C ARG A 88 -4.36 -5.22 40.75
N SER A 89 -4.44 -4.58 41.92
CA SER A 89 -5.44 -4.90 42.95
C SER A 89 -6.80 -4.25 42.68
N ASN A 90 -6.84 -3.21 41.84
CA ASN A 90 -8.05 -2.43 41.54
C ASN A 90 -8.21 -2.19 40.02
N PRO A 91 -8.24 -3.24 39.19
CA PRO A 91 -8.20 -3.10 37.72
C PRO A 91 -9.44 -2.43 37.12
N GLU A 92 -10.57 -2.47 37.84
CA GLU A 92 -11.85 -1.88 37.42
C GLU A 92 -12.02 -0.42 37.88
N ALA A 93 -11.12 0.09 38.74
CA ALA A 93 -11.20 1.47 39.20
C ALA A 93 -10.68 2.43 38.11
N GLN A 94 -11.38 3.55 37.93
CA GLN A 94 -10.97 4.61 37.00
C GLN A 94 -9.63 5.22 37.43
N ARG A 95 -8.78 5.56 36.45
CA ARG A 95 -7.46 6.16 36.71
C ARG A 95 -7.55 7.38 37.63
N ILE A 96 -8.50 8.28 37.39
CA ILE A 96 -8.66 9.50 38.19
C ILE A 96 -8.89 9.20 39.67
N LYS A 97 -9.68 8.15 39.97
CA LYS A 97 -9.95 7.76 41.35
C LYS A 97 -8.72 7.13 42.00
N LEU A 98 -7.99 6.29 41.27
CA LEU A 98 -6.74 5.70 41.75
C LEU A 98 -5.67 6.77 42.02
N ALA A 99 -5.55 7.75 41.13
CA ALA A 99 -4.62 8.87 41.29
C ALA A 99 -4.98 9.70 42.53
N GLN A 100 -6.26 10.08 42.68
CA GLN A 100 -6.75 10.78 43.87
C GLN A 100 -6.46 9.99 45.15
N ASP A 101 -6.80 8.70 45.21
CA ASP A 101 -6.62 7.88 46.41
C ASP A 101 -5.15 7.65 46.78
N TYR A 102 -4.26 7.60 45.78
CA TYR A 102 -2.84 7.34 45.98
C TYR A 102 -2.04 8.60 46.34
N PHE A 103 -2.21 9.68 45.57
CA PHE A 103 -1.41 10.89 45.75
C PHE A 103 -1.92 11.76 46.90
N SER A 104 -3.24 11.87 47.13
CA SER A 104 -3.78 12.69 48.24
C SER A 104 -3.27 12.26 49.62
N LYS A 105 -2.99 10.97 49.82
CA LYS A 105 -2.45 10.42 51.08
C LYS A 105 -0.96 10.72 51.29
N ARG A 106 -0.26 11.11 50.23
CA ARG A 106 1.20 11.35 50.19
C ARG A 106 1.57 12.83 50.09
N GLN A 107 0.58 13.71 49.85
CA GLN A 107 0.70 15.16 49.81
C GLN A 107 0.82 15.73 51.23
N MET A 108 2.03 15.76 51.82
CA MET A 108 2.32 16.39 53.11
C MET A 108 2.32 17.94 53.00
N GLY A 109 1.25 18.54 52.49
CA GLY A 109 1.13 20.00 52.29
C GLY A 109 1.75 20.55 50.99
N LYS A 110 2.20 19.69 50.08
CA LYS A 110 2.66 20.02 48.71
C LYS A 110 1.86 19.23 47.68
N SER A 111 1.61 19.77 46.49
CA SER A 111 0.85 19.11 45.40
C SER A 111 1.76 18.42 44.37
N THR A 112 1.22 17.40 43.69
CA THR A 112 1.81 16.73 42.52
C THR A 112 1.22 17.30 41.24
N LEU A 113 2.01 17.39 40.16
CA LEU A 113 1.48 17.83 38.86
C LEU A 113 0.59 16.75 38.23
N PRO A 114 -0.62 17.09 37.73
CA PRO A 114 -1.50 16.11 37.08
C PRO A 114 -0.85 15.38 35.89
N GLU A 115 0.01 16.06 35.13
CA GLU A 115 0.75 15.50 33.99
C GLU A 115 1.76 14.44 34.44
N ASP A 116 2.46 14.71 35.54
CA ASP A 116 3.45 13.82 36.12
C ASP A 116 2.78 12.57 36.75
N GLU A 117 1.61 12.76 37.40
CA GLU A 117 0.78 11.65 37.87
C GLU A 117 0.36 10.72 36.71
N LYS A 118 -0.09 11.29 35.58
CA LYS A 118 -0.45 10.51 34.39
C LYS A 118 0.77 9.75 33.84
N GLN A 119 1.94 10.36 33.81
CA GLN A 119 3.17 9.73 33.35
C GLN A 119 3.59 8.58 34.27
N ALA A 120 3.45 8.73 35.59
CA ALA A 120 3.70 7.68 36.56
C ALA A 120 2.77 6.45 36.35
N PHE A 121 1.47 6.70 36.12
CA PHE A 121 0.51 5.63 35.79
C PHE A 121 0.83 4.95 34.45
N ASN A 122 1.23 5.71 33.43
CA ASN A 122 1.64 5.15 32.14
C ASN A 122 2.90 4.27 32.26
N LEU A 123 3.88 4.68 33.08
CA LEU A 123 5.08 3.91 33.38
C LEU A 123 4.74 2.61 34.11
N ALA A 124 3.83 2.66 35.09
CA ALA A 124 3.34 1.46 35.78
C ALA A 124 2.58 0.51 34.83
N ALA A 125 1.70 1.04 33.97
CA ALA A 125 1.00 0.24 32.96
C ALA A 125 1.98 -0.41 31.98
N LYS A 126 2.99 0.31 31.52
CA LYS A 126 4.03 -0.23 30.62
C LYS A 126 4.83 -1.35 31.28
N ALA A 127 5.14 -1.24 32.57
CA ALA A 127 5.78 -2.33 33.33
C ALA A 127 4.89 -3.58 33.47
N ILE A 128 3.57 -3.43 33.61
CA ILE A 128 2.60 -4.53 33.80
C ILE A 128 2.22 -5.21 32.48
N LEU A 129 2.05 -4.42 31.42
CA LEU A 129 1.45 -4.88 30.16
C LEU A 129 2.46 -5.00 29.02
N MET A 130 3.64 -4.39 29.16
CA MET A 130 4.65 -4.29 28.10
C MET A 130 4.09 -3.59 26.85
N VAL A 131 3.43 -2.45 27.06
CA VAL A 131 2.80 -1.62 26.02
C VAL A 131 3.09 -0.15 26.25
N SER A 132 3.31 0.62 25.17
CA SER A 132 3.52 2.07 25.28
C SER A 132 2.19 2.83 25.34
N CYS A 133 2.00 3.61 26.40
CA CYS A 133 0.81 4.44 26.63
C CYS A 133 1.15 5.93 26.64
N SER A 134 0.21 6.78 26.21
CA SER A 134 0.22 8.24 26.36
C SER A 134 -1.02 8.73 27.12
N TYR A 135 -1.09 10.03 27.42
CA TYR A 135 -2.28 10.66 27.99
C TYR A 135 -2.77 11.82 27.11
N GLU A 136 -4.02 12.26 27.31
CA GLU A 136 -4.66 13.34 26.54
C GLU A 136 -3.83 14.65 26.60
N GLY A 137 -3.46 15.18 25.43
CA GLY A 137 -2.65 16.41 25.32
C GLY A 137 -1.14 16.18 25.22
N GLN A 138 -0.65 14.96 25.42
CA GLN A 138 0.76 14.61 25.17
C GLN A 138 0.98 14.37 23.66
N ALA A 139 2.04 14.92 23.09
CA ALA A 139 2.46 14.63 21.71
C ALA A 139 2.92 13.16 21.61
N GLY A 140 1.98 12.25 21.41
CA GLY A 140 2.24 10.85 21.08
C GLY A 140 2.43 10.68 19.58
N GLY A 141 3.25 9.71 19.17
CA GLY A 141 3.19 9.19 17.80
C GLY A 141 1.81 8.57 17.53
N ILE A 142 1.47 8.41 16.24
CA ILE A 142 0.18 7.87 15.75
C ILE A 142 -0.17 6.48 16.36
N GLU A 143 0.78 5.82 17.03
CA GLU A 143 0.70 4.43 17.49
C GLU A 143 0.68 4.27 19.03
N THR A 144 0.63 5.34 19.83
CA THR A 144 0.54 5.23 21.29
C THR A 144 -0.91 5.12 21.75
N ALA A 145 -1.23 4.15 22.61
CA ALA A 145 -2.56 4.02 23.18
C ALA A 145 -2.78 5.08 24.27
N VAL A 146 -3.89 5.81 24.21
CA VAL A 146 -4.20 6.88 25.17
C VAL A 146 -4.96 6.29 26.36
N TRP A 147 -4.37 6.32 27.56
CA TRP A 147 -5.11 6.01 28.78
C TRP A 147 -5.82 7.28 29.25
N ARG A 148 -7.15 7.25 29.30
CA ARG A 148 -7.97 8.39 29.74
C ARG A 148 -8.25 8.34 31.25
N ASN A 149 -8.56 9.50 31.83
CA ASN A 149 -8.77 9.62 33.29
C ASN A 149 -10.02 8.89 33.79
N ASP A 150 -11.06 8.86 32.96
CA ASP A 150 -12.34 8.18 33.19
C ASP A 150 -12.28 6.67 32.91
N GLN A 151 -11.16 6.17 32.40
CA GLN A 151 -10.99 4.79 31.98
C GLN A 151 -10.30 3.94 33.06
N SER A 152 -10.78 2.72 33.28
CA SER A 152 -10.12 1.73 34.12
C SER A 152 -8.92 1.07 33.40
N ALA A 153 -8.05 0.39 34.15
CA ALA A 153 -6.96 -0.37 33.54
C ALA A 153 -7.50 -1.53 32.68
N ARG A 154 -8.65 -2.12 33.07
CA ARG A 154 -9.32 -3.18 32.32
C ARG A 154 -9.84 -2.68 30.97
N GLU A 155 -10.50 -1.52 30.97
CA GLU A 155 -11.00 -0.89 29.75
C GLU A 155 -9.85 -0.51 28.81
N LEU A 156 -8.73 -0.03 29.35
CA LEU A 156 -7.52 0.26 28.58
C LEU A 156 -7.04 -0.97 27.81
N VAL A 157 -6.93 -2.12 28.50
CA VAL A 157 -6.53 -3.39 27.88
C VAL A 157 -7.51 -3.80 26.77
N SER A 158 -8.82 -3.69 27.02
CA SER A 158 -9.85 -4.00 26.02
C SER A 158 -9.77 -3.10 24.79
N THR A 159 -9.40 -1.83 24.96
CA THR A 159 -9.16 -0.89 23.84
C THR A 159 -7.89 -1.24 23.07
N MET A 160 -6.81 -1.63 23.76
CA MET A 160 -5.54 -1.99 23.12
C MET A 160 -5.59 -3.32 22.38
N PHE A 161 -6.37 -4.28 22.90
CA PHE A 161 -6.45 -5.64 22.39
C PHE A 161 -7.92 -6.02 22.16
N PRO A 162 -8.57 -5.49 21.10
CA PRO A 162 -9.94 -5.85 20.77
C PRO A 162 -10.02 -7.32 20.33
N VAL A 163 -10.98 -8.05 20.88
CA VAL A 163 -11.24 -9.47 20.56
C VAL A 163 -11.94 -9.56 19.20
N ARG A 164 -11.41 -10.38 18.29
CA ARG A 164 -12.00 -10.69 16.98
C ARG A 164 -11.86 -12.18 16.68
N ASP A 165 -12.98 -12.89 16.59
CA ASP A 165 -12.97 -14.31 16.23
C ASP A 165 -12.63 -14.52 14.75
N HIS A 166 -11.72 -15.46 14.47
CA HIS A 166 -11.41 -15.90 13.11
C HIS A 166 -11.85 -17.36 12.91
N PRO A 167 -13.01 -17.63 12.28
CA PRO A 167 -13.56 -18.98 12.13
C PRO A 167 -12.57 -19.95 11.47
N ASP A 168 -11.82 -19.48 10.47
CA ASP A 168 -10.93 -20.33 9.67
C ASP A 168 -9.68 -20.81 10.42
N LEU A 169 -9.24 -20.08 11.46
CA LEU A 169 -8.10 -20.47 12.31
C LEU A 169 -8.52 -21.29 13.53
N ASN A 170 -9.76 -21.09 13.98
CA ASN A 170 -10.31 -21.70 15.20
C ASN A 170 -11.12 -22.99 14.90
N ASN A 171 -11.61 -23.15 13.67
CA ASN A 171 -12.32 -24.34 13.19
C ASN A 171 -11.78 -24.74 11.80
N PRO A 172 -10.62 -25.40 11.71
CA PRO A 172 -10.15 -25.93 10.44
C PRO A 172 -11.09 -27.06 10.00
N GLY A 173 -12.02 -26.78 9.09
CA GLY A 173 -12.81 -27.82 8.42
C GLY A 173 -11.93 -28.71 7.54
N ASP A 174 -12.50 -29.81 7.01
CA ASP A 174 -11.77 -30.86 6.27
C ASP A 174 -11.19 -30.47 4.89
N SER A 175 -11.18 -29.18 4.48
CA SER A 175 -10.90 -28.77 3.10
C SER A 175 -9.87 -27.65 2.88
N LEU A 176 -9.11 -27.23 3.89
CA LEU A 176 -7.97 -26.33 3.72
C LEU A 176 -6.67 -27.00 4.20
N PRO A 177 -5.51 -26.79 3.53
CA PRO A 177 -4.22 -27.05 4.16
C PRO A 177 -4.19 -26.31 5.50
N ASP A 178 -3.76 -26.97 6.58
CA ASP A 178 -3.69 -26.35 7.90
C ASP A 178 -2.90 -25.03 7.82
N ILE A 179 -3.60 -23.90 7.87
CA ILE A 179 -3.05 -22.54 7.70
C ILE A 179 -1.90 -22.33 8.69
N LYS A 180 -2.04 -22.86 9.91
CA LYS A 180 -1.01 -22.77 10.96
C LYS A 180 0.28 -23.49 10.53
N SER A 181 0.17 -24.62 9.84
CA SER A 181 1.33 -25.36 9.33
C SER A 181 2.07 -24.64 8.19
N ALA A 182 1.37 -23.78 7.43
CA ALA A 182 1.94 -23.03 6.32
C ALA A 182 2.80 -21.83 6.77
N LEU A 183 2.47 -21.25 7.93
CA LEU A 183 3.01 -19.99 8.43
C LEU A 183 4.40 -20.08 9.08
N LYS A 184 5.19 -21.13 8.81
CA LYS A 184 6.56 -21.24 9.35
C LYS A 184 7.41 -20.02 8.96
N ALA A 185 8.12 -19.44 9.91
CA ALA A 185 8.95 -18.25 9.69
C ALA A 185 10.02 -18.46 8.59
N THR A 186 10.55 -19.69 8.47
CA THR A 186 11.49 -20.07 7.40
C THR A 186 10.83 -20.02 6.03
N ARG A 187 9.57 -20.44 5.91
CA ARG A 187 8.80 -20.39 4.65
C ARG A 187 8.41 -18.95 4.31
N LEU A 188 7.90 -18.19 5.29
CA LEU A 188 7.60 -16.76 5.13
C LEU A 188 8.83 -15.96 4.65
N LYS A 189 10.01 -16.23 5.22
CA LYS A 189 11.27 -15.63 4.76
C LYS A 189 11.64 -16.05 3.34
N LYS A 190 11.51 -17.33 3.02
CA LYS A 190 11.95 -17.90 1.73
C LYS A 190 11.02 -17.50 0.57
N VAL A 191 9.71 -17.54 0.80
CA VAL A 191 8.67 -17.37 -0.22
C VAL A 191 8.23 -15.91 -0.31
N ALA A 192 7.88 -15.29 0.82
CA ALA A 192 7.38 -13.92 0.86
C ALA A 192 8.47 -12.85 1.07
N GLY A 193 9.73 -13.28 1.23
CA GLY A 193 10.85 -12.35 1.46
C GLY A 193 10.77 -11.60 2.80
N LEU A 194 9.99 -12.10 3.76
CA LEU A 194 9.80 -11.45 5.05
C LEU A 194 11.03 -11.59 5.95
N SER A 195 11.21 -10.61 6.82
CA SER A 195 12.22 -10.60 7.88
C SER A 195 11.56 -10.41 9.24
N PHE A 196 12.28 -10.74 10.32
CA PHE A 196 11.70 -10.77 11.66
C PHE A 196 12.57 -9.96 12.61
N GLN A 197 11.92 -9.12 13.42
CA GLN A 197 12.56 -8.26 14.41
C GLN A 197 11.86 -8.40 15.77
N GLY A 198 12.63 -8.35 16.85
CA GLY A 198 12.09 -8.37 18.20
C GLY A 198 11.50 -7.01 18.56
N THR A 199 10.36 -7.00 19.26
CA THR A 199 9.76 -5.79 19.82
C THR A 199 9.46 -5.95 21.31
N ASP A 200 9.61 -4.86 22.06
CA ASP A 200 9.27 -4.78 23.48
C ASP A 200 7.79 -4.43 23.71
N ASP A 201 7.09 -3.94 22.67
CA ASP A 201 5.67 -3.58 22.74
C ASP A 201 4.80 -4.76 22.29
N LEU A 202 4.03 -5.33 23.21
CA LEU A 202 3.17 -6.49 22.94
C LEU A 202 2.14 -6.20 21.85
N ARG A 203 1.73 -4.94 21.67
CA ARG A 203 0.78 -4.53 20.62
C ARG A 203 1.36 -4.69 19.21
N ASN A 204 2.68 -4.78 19.06
CA ASN A 204 3.35 -4.98 17.78
C ASN A 204 3.58 -6.46 17.44
N HIS A 205 3.17 -7.41 18.28
CA HIS A 205 3.33 -8.83 17.98
C HIS A 205 2.64 -9.24 16.67
N LEU A 206 3.37 -9.86 15.74
CA LEU A 206 2.94 -10.23 14.37
C LEU A 206 2.58 -9.05 13.48
N ARG A 207 2.95 -7.83 13.85
CA ARG A 207 2.72 -6.66 13.01
C ARG A 207 3.69 -6.70 11.82
N MET A 208 3.14 -6.67 10.61
CA MET A 208 3.92 -6.64 9.37
C MET A 208 3.95 -5.22 8.80
N ASP A 209 5.15 -4.67 8.62
CA ASP A 209 5.36 -3.50 7.77
C ASP A 209 5.31 -3.95 6.30
N LEU A 210 4.28 -3.49 5.61
CA LEU A 210 4.01 -3.82 4.21
C LEU A 210 5.11 -3.34 3.25
N LYS A 211 5.75 -2.22 3.56
CA LYS A 211 6.76 -1.57 2.72
C LYS A 211 8.11 -2.26 2.84
N THR A 212 8.51 -2.59 4.08
CA THR A 212 9.83 -3.18 4.34
C THR A 212 9.81 -4.71 4.40
N GLY A 213 8.64 -5.32 4.66
CA GLY A 213 8.51 -6.76 4.90
C GLY A 213 9.08 -7.21 6.24
N VAL A 214 9.24 -6.30 7.19
CA VAL A 214 9.65 -6.62 8.57
C VAL A 214 8.41 -7.00 9.36
N VAL A 215 8.46 -8.16 10.03
CA VAL A 215 7.46 -8.62 10.98
C VAL A 215 8.01 -8.47 12.38
N GLU A 216 7.35 -7.65 13.20
CA GLU A 216 7.68 -7.46 14.60
C GLU A 216 7.14 -8.62 15.45
N LEU A 217 7.98 -9.18 16.31
CA LEU A 217 7.64 -10.29 17.19
C LEU A 217 7.94 -9.91 18.62
N TYR A 218 6.90 -9.85 19.45
CA TYR A 218 7.08 -9.69 20.88
C TYR A 218 7.92 -10.86 21.43
N HIS A 219 9.07 -10.56 22.03
CA HIS A 219 10.08 -11.58 22.34
C HIS A 219 10.25 -11.90 23.82
N HIS A 220 9.71 -11.13 24.77
CA HIS A 220 9.88 -11.38 26.22
C HIS A 220 9.05 -12.59 26.69
N THR A 221 9.42 -13.79 26.28
CA THR A 221 8.66 -15.01 26.59
C THR A 221 8.79 -15.39 28.06
N ALA A 222 9.90 -15.04 28.72
CA ALA A 222 10.05 -15.28 30.15
C ALA A 222 8.99 -14.53 30.95
N PHE A 223 8.74 -13.26 30.59
CA PHE A 223 7.72 -12.40 31.16
C PHE A 223 6.32 -13.02 31.04
N LEU A 224 5.91 -13.41 29.82
CA LEU A 224 4.58 -14.01 29.59
C LEU A 224 4.40 -15.34 30.34
N LYS A 225 5.41 -16.19 30.36
CA LYS A 225 5.38 -17.46 31.10
C LYS A 225 5.22 -17.23 32.60
N GLU A 226 5.88 -16.23 33.16
CA GLU A 226 5.73 -15.89 34.58
C GLU A 226 4.36 -15.29 34.89
N CYS A 227 3.79 -14.47 34.00
CA CYS A 227 2.40 -14.00 34.11
C CYS A 227 1.41 -15.18 34.14
N LEU A 228 1.60 -16.18 33.28
CA LEU A 228 0.77 -17.38 33.25
C LEU A 228 0.94 -18.24 34.51
N LYS A 229 2.18 -18.38 35.00
CA LYS A 229 2.47 -19.12 36.23
C LYS A 229 1.84 -18.44 37.45
N ALA A 230 1.99 -17.13 37.58
CA ALA A 230 1.46 -16.35 38.71
C ALA A 230 -0.07 -16.38 38.80
N SER A 231 -0.76 -16.51 37.65
CA SER A 231 -2.23 -16.56 37.57
C SER A 231 -2.78 -17.97 37.39
N LYS A 232 -1.96 -19.02 37.43
CA LYS A 232 -2.38 -20.39 37.12
C LYS A 232 -3.49 -20.87 38.06
N ASP A 233 -3.26 -20.72 39.36
CA ASP A 233 -4.12 -21.27 40.42
C ASP A 233 -5.17 -20.27 40.92
N THR A 234 -5.30 -19.10 40.28
CA THR A 234 -6.27 -18.06 40.63
C THR A 234 -7.48 -18.11 39.71
N HIS A 235 -8.70 -18.03 40.25
CA HIS A 235 -9.92 -17.95 39.42
C HIS A 235 -10.14 -16.58 38.77
N ALA A 236 -9.55 -15.51 39.33
CA ALA A 236 -9.66 -14.17 38.78
C ALA A 236 -8.79 -14.00 37.52
N GLU A 237 -9.30 -13.22 36.55
CA GLU A 237 -8.57 -12.90 35.33
C GLU A 237 -7.53 -11.78 35.62
N PRO A 238 -6.23 -12.04 35.38
CA PRO A 238 -5.18 -11.03 35.56
C PRO A 238 -5.38 -9.84 34.62
N LEU A 239 -4.69 -8.71 34.90
CA LEU A 239 -4.82 -7.51 34.07
C LEU A 239 -4.38 -7.74 32.62
N LEU A 240 -3.24 -8.42 32.42
CA LEU A 240 -2.85 -8.96 31.12
C LEU A 240 -3.66 -10.25 30.88
N PRO A 241 -4.56 -10.31 29.88
CA PRO A 241 -5.40 -11.48 29.66
C PRO A 241 -4.56 -12.73 29.42
N ARG A 242 -4.91 -13.84 30.06
CA ARG A 242 -4.18 -15.11 29.91
C ARG A 242 -4.22 -15.58 28.47
N GLN A 243 -5.38 -15.46 27.82
CA GLN A 243 -5.57 -15.85 26.44
C GLN A 243 -4.62 -15.09 25.48
N LEU A 244 -4.44 -13.77 25.69
CA LEU A 244 -3.50 -12.96 24.92
C LEU A 244 -2.06 -13.46 25.08
N ALA A 245 -1.64 -13.76 26.31
CA ALA A 245 -0.30 -14.32 26.57
C ALA A 245 -0.12 -15.71 25.93
N LEU A 246 -1.16 -16.54 25.95
CA LEU A 246 -1.16 -17.87 25.34
C LEU A 246 -1.07 -17.80 23.81
N GLU A 247 -1.88 -16.98 23.15
CA GLU A 247 -1.83 -16.78 21.70
C GLU A 247 -0.46 -16.29 21.25
N THR A 248 0.15 -15.35 22.01
CA THR A 248 1.48 -14.80 21.73
C THR A 248 2.57 -15.87 21.83
N LEU A 249 2.49 -16.74 22.85
CA LEU A 249 3.46 -17.82 23.02
C LEU A 249 3.25 -18.94 21.99
N ASP A 250 2.00 -19.27 21.66
CA ASP A 250 1.65 -20.31 20.68
C ASP A 250 2.03 -19.90 19.25
N SER A 251 1.71 -18.67 18.85
CA SER A 251 2.10 -18.15 17.53
C SER A 251 3.61 -18.15 17.34
N LEU A 252 4.38 -17.77 18.36
CA LEU A 252 5.83 -17.76 18.30
C LEU A 252 6.41 -19.18 18.32
N GLN A 253 6.03 -20.01 19.30
CA GLN A 253 6.71 -21.28 19.58
C GLN A 253 6.16 -22.49 18.83
N ASN A 254 4.90 -22.45 18.35
CA ASN A 254 4.28 -23.57 17.63
C ASN A 254 3.96 -23.26 16.17
N ILE A 255 3.62 -22.01 15.81
CA ILE A 255 3.32 -21.62 14.42
C ILE A 255 4.57 -21.16 13.67
N LEU A 256 5.20 -20.07 14.13
CA LEU A 256 6.34 -19.46 13.45
C LEU A 256 7.61 -20.29 13.59
N PHE A 257 7.89 -20.78 14.81
CA PHE A 257 9.10 -21.53 15.14
C PHE A 257 8.84 -22.90 15.79
N PRO A 258 8.15 -23.82 15.09
CA PRO A 258 7.88 -25.17 15.59
C PRO A 258 9.15 -25.96 15.90
N LEU A 259 8.99 -27.13 16.52
CA LEU A 259 10.08 -27.98 17.00
C LEU A 259 11.02 -28.56 15.91
N ASP A 260 10.78 -28.28 14.63
CA ASP A 260 11.62 -28.75 13.54
C ASP A 260 13.01 -28.08 13.49
N LYS A 261 13.98 -28.81 12.95
CA LYS A 261 15.40 -28.42 12.96
C LYS A 261 15.67 -27.06 12.32
N GLU A 262 14.99 -26.75 11.22
CA GLU A 262 15.20 -25.51 10.45
C GLU A 262 14.66 -24.30 11.21
N SER A 263 13.42 -24.39 11.70
CA SER A 263 12.76 -23.37 12.51
C SER A 263 13.56 -23.06 13.77
N ARG A 264 14.09 -24.10 14.44
CA ARG A 264 14.94 -23.94 15.63
C ARG A 264 16.29 -23.32 15.33
N ALA A 265 16.93 -23.67 14.22
CA ALA A 265 18.17 -23.02 13.79
C ALA A 265 17.95 -21.54 13.48
N PHE A 266 16.81 -21.21 12.85
CA PHE A 266 16.47 -19.84 12.52
C PHE A 266 16.18 -19.00 13.77
N LEU A 267 15.40 -19.52 14.73
CA LEU A 267 15.15 -18.83 16.00
C LEU A 267 16.44 -18.60 16.80
N ARG A 268 17.36 -19.58 16.85
CA ARG A 268 18.69 -19.38 17.47
C ARG A 268 19.45 -18.22 16.82
N SER A 269 19.36 -18.08 15.50
CA SER A 269 19.97 -16.95 14.79
C SER A 269 19.36 -15.62 15.25
N LEU A 270 18.04 -15.54 15.42
CA LEU A 270 17.36 -14.32 15.88
C LEU A 270 17.77 -13.95 17.31
N VAL A 271 17.85 -14.93 18.22
CA VAL A 271 18.37 -14.73 19.59
C VAL A 271 19.81 -14.23 19.58
N SER A 272 20.67 -14.77 18.71
CA SER A 272 22.07 -14.35 18.67
C SER A 272 22.33 -13.00 17.97
N LYS A 273 21.45 -12.56 17.05
CA LYS A 273 21.72 -11.42 16.14
C LYS A 273 20.74 -10.26 16.24
N ALA A 274 19.54 -10.47 16.78
CA ALA A 274 18.43 -9.53 16.70
C ALA A 274 17.79 -9.24 18.08
N SER A 275 18.57 -9.38 19.15
CA SER A 275 18.19 -9.03 20.53
C SER A 275 16.94 -9.75 21.10
N PHE A 276 16.55 -10.89 20.52
CA PHE A 276 15.46 -11.70 21.09
C PHE A 276 15.83 -12.24 22.48
N ASP A 277 14.83 -12.40 23.33
CA ASP A 277 14.98 -13.01 24.65
C ASP A 277 15.53 -14.44 24.49
N PRO A 278 16.64 -14.81 25.15
CA PRO A 278 17.13 -16.19 25.15
C PRO A 278 16.09 -17.22 25.56
N ASP A 279 15.12 -16.85 26.40
CA ASP A 279 14.01 -17.71 26.82
C ASP A 279 13.05 -18.08 25.67
N CYS A 280 13.11 -17.41 24.51
CA CYS A 280 12.43 -17.87 23.29
C CYS A 280 12.85 -19.29 22.91
N LEU A 281 14.08 -19.69 23.25
CA LEU A 281 14.59 -21.05 23.01
C LEU A 281 14.07 -22.06 24.05
N SER A 282 13.60 -21.60 25.20
CA SER A 282 13.01 -22.44 26.25
C SER A 282 11.55 -22.78 25.89
N LEU A 283 11.34 -23.99 25.41
CA LEU A 283 10.02 -24.46 24.99
C LEU A 283 9.29 -25.04 26.20
N GLY A 284 8.17 -24.45 26.59
CA GLY A 284 7.39 -24.98 27.71
C GLY A 284 6.51 -23.98 28.45
N TYR A 285 5.55 -23.35 27.77
CA TYR A 285 4.45 -22.69 28.48
C TYR A 285 3.30 -23.66 28.82
N ARG A 286 3.29 -24.86 28.20
CA ARG A 286 2.31 -25.92 28.47
C ARG A 286 2.14 -26.27 29.97
N PRO A 287 3.20 -26.32 30.81
CA PRO A 287 3.05 -26.54 32.24
C PRO A 287 2.23 -25.46 32.97
N TYR A 288 2.04 -24.28 32.38
CA TYR A 288 1.31 -23.14 32.95
C TYR A 288 -0.14 -23.03 32.46
N LEU A 289 -0.59 -23.96 31.60
CA LEU A 289 -1.98 -24.05 31.15
C LEU A 289 -2.91 -24.49 32.28
N ARG A 290 -4.13 -23.91 32.30
CA ARG A 290 -5.29 -24.48 32.98
C ARG A 290 -5.93 -25.56 32.10
N ASP A 291 -6.74 -26.44 32.66
CA ASP A 291 -7.38 -27.51 31.89
C ASP A 291 -8.31 -26.99 30.78
N SER A 292 -8.93 -25.82 30.98
CA SER A 292 -9.76 -25.14 29.98
C SER A 292 -8.97 -24.49 28.82
N GLU A 293 -7.64 -24.40 28.92
CA GLU A 293 -6.79 -23.63 27.99
C GLU A 293 -5.95 -24.54 27.07
N ARG A 294 -6.27 -25.84 27.02
CA ARG A 294 -5.52 -26.81 26.21
C ARG A 294 -5.71 -26.63 24.70
N ASP A 295 -6.84 -26.05 24.30
CA ASP A 295 -7.15 -25.70 22.92
C ASP A 295 -7.03 -24.18 22.74
N ILE A 296 -5.92 -23.73 22.16
CA ILE A 296 -5.62 -22.30 22.03
C ILE A 296 -6.36 -21.74 20.81
N ARG A 297 -7.34 -20.90 21.10
CA ARG A 297 -8.09 -20.14 20.10
C ARG A 297 -7.43 -18.79 19.83
N TYR A 298 -7.51 -18.34 18.59
CA TYR A 298 -6.97 -17.06 18.16
C TYR A 298 -8.07 -16.00 18.11
N HIS A 299 -8.11 -15.17 19.14
CA HIS A 299 -9.02 -14.04 19.31
C HIS A 299 -8.32 -12.69 19.16
N TYR A 300 -7.03 -12.60 19.47
CA TYR A 300 -6.25 -11.37 19.41
C TYR A 300 -5.38 -11.34 18.15
N TRP A 301 -4.71 -12.44 17.83
CA TRP A 301 -3.70 -12.49 16.77
C TRP A 301 -4.17 -13.16 15.48
N GLY A 302 -5.41 -13.64 15.42
CA GLY A 302 -5.95 -14.35 14.26
C GLY A 302 -5.84 -13.54 12.96
N SER A 303 -6.28 -12.29 12.97
CA SER A 303 -6.21 -11.41 11.77
C SER A 303 -4.78 -11.23 11.27
N ARG A 304 -3.80 -11.04 12.18
CA ARG A 304 -2.40 -10.83 11.79
C ARG A 304 -1.75 -12.10 11.26
N LEU A 305 -2.13 -13.27 11.78
CA LEU A 305 -1.70 -14.55 11.21
C LEU A 305 -2.26 -14.73 9.79
N MET A 306 -3.50 -14.30 9.55
CA MET A 306 -4.08 -14.32 8.20
C MET A 306 -3.39 -13.32 7.27
N ASP A 307 -3.05 -12.11 7.73
CA ASP A 307 -2.27 -11.16 6.92
C ASP A 307 -0.93 -11.77 6.46
N LEU A 308 -0.27 -12.56 7.32
CA LEU A 308 0.95 -13.28 6.96
C LEU A 308 0.68 -14.44 5.98
N TYR A 309 -0.49 -15.08 6.07
CA TYR A 309 -0.88 -16.16 5.17
C TYR A 309 -1.19 -15.62 3.78
N ASP A 310 -1.93 -14.52 3.69
CA ASP A 310 -2.23 -13.85 2.43
C ASP A 310 -0.96 -13.36 1.75
N GLU A 311 -0.01 -12.84 2.53
CA GLU A 311 1.31 -12.46 2.04
C GLU A 311 2.14 -13.66 1.56
N LEU A 312 1.99 -14.82 2.19
CA LEU A 312 2.65 -16.05 1.77
C LEU A 312 2.12 -16.54 0.42
N GLU A 313 0.82 -16.47 0.22
CA GLU A 313 0.14 -16.90 -1.01
C GLU A 313 0.31 -15.88 -2.15
N ASN A 314 0.37 -14.58 -1.81
CA ASN A 314 0.49 -13.48 -2.78
C ASN A 314 1.63 -12.53 -2.40
N PRO A 315 2.90 -12.95 -2.54
CA PRO A 315 4.04 -12.20 -2.04
C PRO A 315 4.23 -10.90 -2.81
N ARG A 316 4.27 -9.79 -2.07
CA ARG A 316 4.58 -8.47 -2.64
C ARG A 316 6.04 -8.41 -3.10
N PRO A 317 6.34 -7.77 -4.24
CA PRO A 317 7.71 -7.56 -4.68
C PRO A 317 8.44 -6.61 -3.71
N ARG A 318 9.30 -7.17 -2.84
CA ARG A 318 10.09 -6.38 -1.85
C ARG A 318 11.57 -6.27 -2.17
N ARG A 319 12.07 -7.07 -3.12
CA ARG A 319 13.39 -6.83 -3.66
C ARG A 319 13.28 -5.66 -4.63
N PRO A 320 14.04 -4.56 -4.45
CA PRO A 320 14.24 -3.66 -5.58
C PRO A 320 14.80 -4.53 -6.71
N ILE A 321 14.08 -4.54 -7.82
CA ILE A 321 14.46 -5.27 -9.02
C ILE A 321 15.70 -4.53 -9.52
N TYR A 322 16.87 -5.06 -9.11
CA TYR A 322 18.22 -4.57 -9.39
C TYR A 322 18.53 -3.17 -8.82
N VAL A 323 19.31 -3.12 -7.74
CA VAL A 323 20.12 -1.93 -7.42
C VAL A 323 21.55 -2.28 -7.83
N CYS A 324 22.02 -1.73 -8.95
CA CYS A 324 23.42 -1.83 -9.30
C CYS A 324 24.23 -1.12 -8.19
N HIS A 325 25.29 -1.77 -7.70
CA HIS A 325 26.18 -1.17 -6.71
C HIS A 325 27.05 -0.11 -7.40
N GLY A 326 26.50 1.10 -7.50
CA GLY A 326 27.10 2.27 -8.15
C GLY A 326 26.19 2.81 -9.25
N LEU A 327 25.91 4.12 -9.23
CA LEU A 327 25.17 4.80 -10.30
C LEU A 327 26.03 4.86 -11.56
N THR A 328 25.51 4.40 -12.68
CA THR A 328 26.13 4.61 -14.00
C THR A 328 26.29 6.10 -14.25
N THR A 329 27.52 6.54 -14.53
CA THR A 329 27.84 7.97 -14.69
C THR A 329 27.68 8.47 -16.12
N SER A 330 27.56 7.57 -17.12
CA SER A 330 27.27 7.94 -18.50
C SER A 330 26.54 6.84 -19.29
N ALA A 331 25.68 7.24 -20.22
CA ALA A 331 24.98 6.33 -21.15
C ALA A 331 24.72 7.01 -22.51
N ASP A 332 24.54 6.23 -23.59
CA ASP A 332 24.16 6.82 -24.88
C ASP A 332 22.74 7.40 -24.81
N VAL A 333 21.84 6.67 -24.16
CA VAL A 333 20.43 7.03 -23.99
C VAL A 333 20.02 6.87 -22.53
N VAL A 334 19.39 7.91 -21.98
CA VAL A 334 18.70 7.85 -20.69
C VAL A 334 17.19 7.90 -20.92
N ILE A 335 16.45 6.93 -20.38
CA ILE A 335 14.99 6.90 -20.32
C ILE A 335 14.57 7.30 -18.91
N ILE A 336 13.75 8.34 -18.78
CA ILE A 336 13.20 8.80 -17.51
C ILE A 336 11.77 8.29 -17.39
N GLY A 337 11.55 7.37 -16.44
CA GLY A 337 10.26 6.74 -16.16
C GLY A 337 10.20 5.27 -16.58
N ALA A 338 9.96 4.38 -15.62
CA ALA A 338 9.81 2.94 -15.83
C ALA A 338 8.33 2.52 -15.97
N GLY A 339 7.50 3.37 -16.58
CA GLY A 339 6.13 3.03 -16.97
C GLY A 339 6.07 2.20 -18.26
N ILE A 340 4.87 1.91 -18.73
CA ILE A 340 4.67 1.07 -19.93
C ILE A 340 5.36 1.64 -21.20
N SER A 341 5.39 2.96 -21.37
CA SER A 341 6.12 3.58 -22.49
C SER A 341 7.63 3.35 -22.40
N GLY A 342 8.22 3.62 -21.24
CA GLY A 342 9.65 3.39 -21.00
C GLY A 342 10.04 1.92 -21.19
N ALA A 343 9.19 1.00 -20.73
CA ALA A 343 9.39 -0.45 -20.87
C ALA A 343 9.40 -0.90 -22.35
N PHE A 344 8.40 -0.48 -23.15
CA PHE A 344 8.37 -0.81 -24.58
C PHE A 344 9.53 -0.16 -25.35
N ILE A 345 9.86 1.10 -25.05
CA ILE A 345 10.97 1.81 -25.69
C ILE A 345 12.29 1.11 -25.40
N ALA A 346 12.60 0.84 -24.12
CA ALA A 346 13.83 0.14 -23.75
C ALA A 346 13.96 -1.19 -24.47
N HIS A 347 12.89 -1.99 -24.48
CA HIS A 347 12.89 -3.28 -25.15
C HIS A 347 13.17 -3.14 -26.65
N ARG A 348 12.46 -2.22 -27.32
CA ARG A 348 12.63 -2.01 -28.77
C ARG A 348 14.03 -1.51 -29.11
N LEU A 349 14.54 -0.51 -28.39
CA LEU A 349 15.88 0.04 -28.64
C LEU A 349 16.99 -1.01 -28.41
N LEU A 350 16.84 -1.89 -27.41
CA LEU A 350 17.84 -2.93 -27.11
C LEU A 350 17.75 -4.16 -28.00
N THR A 351 16.60 -4.42 -28.63
CA THR A 351 16.40 -5.58 -29.52
C THR A 351 16.50 -5.23 -31.00
N ASP A 352 16.49 -3.94 -31.35
CA ASP A 352 16.69 -3.45 -32.71
C ASP A 352 18.01 -3.97 -33.30
N GLN A 353 17.99 -4.28 -34.61
CA GLN A 353 19.14 -4.84 -35.33
C GLN A 353 19.75 -3.82 -36.31
N SER A 354 19.24 -2.59 -36.36
CA SER A 354 19.75 -1.55 -37.24
C SER A 354 21.08 -0.98 -36.70
N PRO A 355 21.91 -0.38 -37.56
CA PRO A 355 23.16 0.24 -37.14
C PRO A 355 22.98 1.45 -36.21
N ASN A 356 21.75 1.99 -36.11
CA ASN A 356 21.42 3.14 -35.27
C ASN A 356 21.03 2.74 -33.83
N ARG A 357 21.06 1.45 -33.49
CA ARG A 357 20.84 0.95 -32.14
C ARG A 357 21.80 1.63 -31.14
N PRO A 358 21.30 2.11 -29.97
CA PRO A 358 22.16 2.66 -28.93
C PRO A 358 23.03 1.56 -28.28
N LYS A 359 24.27 1.90 -27.89
CA LYS A 359 25.20 0.94 -27.25
C LYS A 359 24.91 0.75 -25.77
N SER A 360 24.37 1.77 -25.10
CA SER A 360 23.96 1.70 -23.70
C SER A 360 22.66 2.46 -23.45
N VAL A 361 21.76 1.81 -22.70
CA VAL A 361 20.47 2.38 -22.30
C VAL A 361 20.37 2.30 -20.79
N LEU A 362 20.19 3.46 -20.14
CA LEU A 362 19.93 3.59 -18.72
C LEU A 362 18.48 4.04 -18.52
N MET A 363 17.73 3.35 -17.67
CA MET A 363 16.39 3.72 -17.24
C MET A 363 16.42 4.19 -15.78
N LEU A 364 15.94 5.40 -15.53
CA LEU A 364 15.86 6.00 -14.20
C LEU A 364 14.40 6.06 -13.76
N GLU A 365 14.13 5.56 -12.56
CA GLU A 365 12.80 5.57 -11.94
C GLU A 365 12.88 6.16 -10.53
N ALA A 366 12.01 7.14 -10.26
CA ALA A 366 11.98 7.86 -8.99
C ALA A 366 11.56 6.97 -7.81
N ARG A 367 10.69 5.99 -8.06
CA ARG A 367 10.15 5.06 -7.05
C ARG A 367 10.53 3.61 -7.38
N ALA A 368 9.63 2.66 -7.16
CA ALA A 368 9.78 1.30 -7.67
C ALA A 368 9.39 1.24 -9.15
N ALA A 369 9.95 0.28 -9.89
CA ALA A 369 9.59 0.06 -11.29
C ALA A 369 8.06 -0.08 -11.45
N VAL A 370 7.52 0.63 -12.44
CA VAL A 370 6.09 0.59 -12.80
C VAL A 370 5.14 1.10 -11.70
N SER A 371 5.61 1.76 -10.64
CA SER A 371 4.73 2.16 -9.52
C SER A 371 3.78 3.34 -9.81
N GLY A 372 3.97 4.04 -10.93
CA GLY A 372 3.13 5.16 -11.37
C GLY A 372 1.83 4.74 -12.07
N ALA A 373 1.35 5.58 -12.99
CA ALA A 373 0.07 5.41 -13.69
C ALA A 373 -0.18 3.98 -14.22
N THR A 374 0.84 3.34 -14.79
CA THR A 374 0.74 1.96 -15.29
C THR A 374 0.44 0.95 -14.18
N GLY A 375 1.14 1.00 -13.05
CA GLY A 375 0.91 0.09 -11.92
C GLY A 375 -0.38 0.38 -11.16
N ARG A 376 -0.91 1.61 -11.27
CA ARG A 376 -2.19 2.05 -10.69
C ARG A 376 -3.37 1.91 -11.66
N ASN A 377 -3.17 1.33 -12.84
CA ASN A 377 -4.21 1.24 -13.87
C ASN A 377 -5.22 0.11 -13.58
N GLY A 378 -6.50 0.34 -13.91
CA GLY A 378 -7.58 -0.64 -13.70
C GLY A 378 -7.61 -1.82 -14.69
N GLY A 379 -6.75 -1.83 -15.73
CA GLY A 379 -6.52 -2.95 -16.63
C GLY A 379 -7.21 -2.89 -18.00
N HIS A 380 -7.97 -1.83 -18.31
CA HIS A 380 -8.65 -1.66 -19.61
C HIS A 380 -7.67 -1.51 -20.77
N ILE A 381 -7.89 -2.27 -21.84
CA ILE A 381 -7.44 -1.97 -23.21
C ILE A 381 -8.68 -1.73 -24.06
N LYS A 382 -9.30 -0.56 -23.83
CA LYS A 382 -10.55 -0.16 -24.47
C LYS A 382 -10.26 0.91 -25.52
N PRO A 383 -10.34 0.60 -26.83
CA PRO A 383 -10.14 1.60 -27.87
C PRO A 383 -11.31 2.60 -27.91
N ASP A 384 -11.03 3.87 -28.12
CA ASP A 384 -12.03 4.87 -28.49
C ASP A 384 -12.29 4.85 -29.99
N CYS A 385 -13.07 3.85 -30.41
CA CYS A 385 -13.35 3.61 -31.83
C CYS A 385 -14.42 4.53 -32.43
N TYR A 386 -15.08 5.39 -31.64
CA TYR A 386 -16.08 6.35 -32.16
C TYR A 386 -16.43 7.49 -31.18
N ARG A 387 -16.43 7.25 -29.87
CA ARG A 387 -17.01 8.17 -28.86
C ARG A 387 -16.34 9.53 -28.90
N GLY A 388 -15.01 9.57 -28.99
CA GLY A 388 -14.22 10.79 -29.06
C GLY A 388 -14.32 11.54 -30.40
N PHE A 389 -14.93 10.97 -31.45
CA PHE A 389 -14.94 11.53 -32.80
C PHE A 389 -15.41 12.99 -32.84
N THR A 390 -16.52 13.32 -32.17
CA THR A 390 -17.05 14.70 -32.14
C THR A 390 -16.03 15.70 -31.59
N ALA A 391 -15.35 15.33 -30.50
CA ALA A 391 -14.36 16.19 -29.85
C ALA A 391 -13.09 16.32 -30.71
N TYR A 392 -12.56 15.20 -31.23
CA TYR A 392 -11.41 15.22 -32.14
C TYR A 392 -11.71 16.02 -33.41
N SER A 393 -12.92 15.89 -33.97
CA SER A 393 -13.31 16.60 -35.19
C SER A 393 -13.43 18.10 -34.96
N LYS A 394 -13.90 18.52 -33.78
CA LYS A 394 -13.97 19.94 -33.40
C LYS A 394 -12.57 20.55 -33.25
N LEU A 395 -11.63 19.82 -32.66
CA LEU A 395 -10.28 20.30 -32.37
C LEU A 395 -9.32 20.23 -33.57
N HIS A 396 -9.38 19.13 -34.33
CA HIS A 396 -8.37 18.79 -35.33
C HIS A 396 -8.93 18.54 -36.73
N GLY A 397 -10.25 18.64 -36.89
CA GLY A 397 -10.94 18.33 -38.15
C GLY A 397 -11.29 16.83 -38.32
N PRO A 398 -12.23 16.52 -39.22
CA PRO A 398 -12.80 15.18 -39.34
C PRO A 398 -11.80 14.12 -39.80
N GLU A 399 -10.82 14.46 -40.64
CA GLU A 399 -9.79 13.53 -41.11
C GLU A 399 -8.94 13.01 -39.95
N VAL A 400 -8.43 13.91 -39.11
CA VAL A 400 -7.66 13.54 -37.91
C VAL A 400 -8.54 12.75 -36.93
N ALA A 401 -9.82 13.12 -36.80
CA ALA A 401 -10.75 12.40 -35.93
C ALA A 401 -10.96 10.94 -36.36
N VAL A 402 -11.15 10.70 -37.67
CA VAL A 402 -11.24 9.33 -38.21
C VAL A 402 -9.93 8.58 -37.99
N ALA A 403 -8.78 9.22 -38.26
CA ALA A 403 -7.47 8.62 -38.06
C ALA A 403 -7.22 8.24 -36.59
N GLN A 404 -7.61 9.09 -35.64
CA GLN A 404 -7.46 8.83 -34.20
C GLN A 404 -8.31 7.65 -33.73
N CYS A 405 -9.60 7.59 -34.11
CA CYS A 405 -10.47 6.48 -33.73
C CYS A 405 -10.01 5.16 -34.37
N THR A 406 -9.59 5.21 -35.63
CA THR A 406 -9.03 4.05 -36.35
C THR A 406 -7.73 3.57 -35.71
N PHE A 407 -6.85 4.50 -35.31
CA PHE A 407 -5.58 4.19 -34.66
C PHE A 407 -5.76 3.38 -33.37
N GLU A 408 -6.70 3.75 -32.49
CA GLU A 408 -6.92 3.00 -31.25
C GLU A 408 -7.43 1.58 -31.50
N ALA A 409 -8.32 1.40 -32.48
CA ALA A 409 -8.80 0.07 -32.89
C ALA A 409 -7.66 -0.80 -33.45
N VAL A 410 -6.82 -0.25 -34.32
CA VAL A 410 -5.65 -0.95 -34.87
C VAL A 410 -4.63 -1.23 -33.77
N ASN A 411 -4.36 -0.28 -32.88
CA ASN A 411 -3.43 -0.46 -31.76
C ASN A 411 -3.88 -1.60 -30.85
N HIS A 412 -5.18 -1.75 -30.58
CA HIS A 412 -5.73 -2.88 -29.84
C HIS A 412 -5.36 -4.21 -30.51
N CYS A 413 -5.65 -4.38 -31.80
CA CYS A 413 -5.32 -5.59 -32.55
C CYS A 413 -3.82 -5.90 -32.54
N GLU A 414 -2.97 -4.90 -32.81
CA GLU A 414 -1.52 -5.04 -32.88
C GLU A 414 -0.91 -5.37 -31.51
N THR A 415 -1.47 -4.81 -30.43
CA THR A 415 -1.06 -5.12 -29.06
C THR A 415 -1.33 -6.60 -28.74
N LEU A 416 -2.52 -7.10 -29.10
CA LEU A 416 -2.89 -8.50 -28.88
C LEU A 416 -2.04 -9.47 -29.73
N ALA A 417 -1.80 -9.12 -30.99
CA ALA A 417 -0.92 -9.90 -31.86
C ALA A 417 0.47 -10.02 -31.25
N TYR A 418 1.05 -8.90 -30.82
CA TYR A 418 2.35 -8.88 -30.15
C TYR A 418 2.38 -9.73 -28.88
N ILE A 419 1.36 -9.63 -28.02
CA ILE A 419 1.27 -10.43 -26.78
C ILE A 419 1.30 -11.93 -27.10
N ARG A 420 0.53 -12.38 -28.09
CA ARG A 420 0.46 -13.79 -28.50
C ARG A 420 1.76 -14.29 -29.12
N GLU A 421 2.33 -13.53 -30.04
CA GLU A 421 3.60 -13.85 -30.68
C GLU A 421 4.74 -14.00 -29.67
N ASN A 422 4.62 -13.32 -28.54
CA ASN A 422 5.61 -13.32 -27.47
C ASN A 422 5.26 -14.24 -26.29
N GLY A 423 4.14 -14.96 -26.33
CA GLY A 423 3.68 -15.86 -25.26
C GLY A 423 3.52 -15.17 -23.90
N LEU A 424 2.91 -13.98 -23.88
CA LEU A 424 2.73 -13.16 -22.68
C LEU A 424 1.32 -13.26 -22.08
N ASP A 425 0.37 -13.88 -22.79
CA ASP A 425 -1.06 -13.91 -22.48
C ASP A 425 -1.37 -14.42 -21.06
N ASP A 426 -0.88 -15.62 -20.71
CA ASP A 426 -1.05 -16.19 -19.36
C ASP A 426 -0.33 -15.35 -18.28
N GLU A 427 0.87 -14.82 -18.56
CA GLU A 427 1.66 -14.04 -17.59
C GLU A 427 0.90 -12.78 -17.17
N ILE A 428 0.20 -12.13 -18.10
CA ILE A 428 -0.40 -10.80 -17.90
C ILE A 428 -1.91 -10.83 -17.61
N ASP A 429 -2.51 -12.00 -17.42
CA ASP A 429 -3.96 -12.19 -17.21
C ASP A 429 -4.79 -11.59 -18.36
N LEU A 430 -4.40 -11.84 -19.62
CA LEU A 430 -5.14 -11.33 -20.77
C LEU A 430 -6.56 -11.91 -20.83
N VAL A 431 -7.54 -11.03 -21.04
CA VAL A 431 -8.93 -11.40 -21.32
C VAL A 431 -9.44 -10.61 -22.52
N GLU A 432 -10.00 -11.30 -23.50
CA GLU A 432 -10.55 -10.72 -24.72
C GLU A 432 -12.07 -10.82 -24.73
N TYR A 433 -12.75 -9.71 -25.05
CA TYR A 433 -14.20 -9.62 -25.06
C TYR A 433 -14.66 -8.37 -25.84
N ARG A 434 -15.91 -7.96 -25.63
CA ARG A 434 -16.41 -6.64 -26.06
C ARG A 434 -16.47 -5.69 -24.88
N SER A 435 -16.30 -4.39 -25.13
CA SER A 435 -16.70 -3.36 -24.18
C SER A 435 -18.07 -2.82 -24.56
N ALA A 436 -18.81 -2.34 -23.57
CA ALA A 436 -20.05 -1.59 -23.74
C ALA A 436 -19.89 -0.18 -23.15
N ASP A 437 -20.10 0.85 -23.97
CA ASP A 437 -20.37 2.20 -23.50
C ASP A 437 -21.86 2.29 -23.18
N VAL A 438 -22.20 2.34 -21.90
CA VAL A 438 -23.57 2.37 -21.38
C VAL A 438 -23.94 3.81 -21.05
N TYR A 439 -24.99 4.33 -21.68
CA TYR A 439 -25.44 5.70 -21.52
C TYR A 439 -26.55 5.80 -20.48
N LEU A 440 -26.29 6.55 -19.40
CA LEU A 440 -27.16 6.63 -18.23
C LEU A 440 -28.15 7.80 -18.30
N THR A 441 -27.95 8.75 -19.22
CA THR A 441 -28.84 9.91 -19.42
C THR A 441 -29.26 10.05 -20.88
N GLU A 442 -30.38 10.70 -21.14
CA GLU A 442 -30.83 10.96 -22.52
C GLU A 442 -29.85 11.85 -23.28
N ASN A 443 -29.23 12.82 -22.60
CA ASN A 443 -28.26 13.74 -23.18
C ASN A 443 -26.99 13.01 -23.64
N THR A 444 -26.40 12.20 -22.76
CA THR A 444 -25.21 11.42 -23.11
C THR A 444 -25.50 10.40 -24.20
N TRP A 445 -26.69 9.79 -24.21
CA TRP A 445 -27.10 8.88 -25.30
C TRP A 445 -27.18 9.59 -26.65
N LYS A 446 -27.83 10.76 -26.71
CA LYS A 446 -27.89 11.57 -27.94
C LYS A 446 -26.50 11.97 -28.42
N ALA A 447 -25.63 12.40 -27.51
CA ALA A 447 -24.25 12.75 -27.84
C ALA A 447 -23.45 11.54 -28.36
N GLY A 448 -23.60 10.37 -27.73
CA GLY A 448 -22.99 9.11 -28.15
C GLY A 448 -23.40 8.69 -29.56
N LEU A 449 -24.70 8.71 -29.84
CA LEU A 449 -25.23 8.44 -31.18
C LEU A 449 -24.77 9.46 -32.22
N ALA A 450 -24.71 10.75 -31.86
CA ALA A 450 -24.20 11.79 -32.75
C ALA A 450 -22.73 11.55 -33.11
N SER A 451 -21.90 11.16 -32.13
CA SER A 451 -20.49 10.83 -32.36
C SER A 451 -20.33 9.59 -33.24
N TYR A 452 -21.10 8.53 -32.98
CA TYR A 452 -21.13 7.31 -33.80
C TYR A 452 -21.55 7.60 -35.25
N ASN A 453 -22.65 8.34 -35.44
CA ASN A 453 -23.13 8.68 -36.79
C ASN A 453 -22.15 9.59 -37.51
N GLY A 454 -21.58 10.59 -36.84
CA GLY A 454 -20.56 11.47 -37.40
C GLY A 454 -19.31 10.70 -37.85
N PHE A 455 -18.83 9.75 -37.04
CA PHE A 455 -17.69 8.89 -37.39
C PHE A 455 -18.00 8.06 -38.64
N LYS A 456 -19.19 7.44 -38.70
CA LYS A 456 -19.66 6.67 -39.85
C LYS A 456 -19.76 7.52 -41.12
N GLU A 457 -20.36 8.71 -41.03
CA GLU A 457 -20.54 9.63 -42.15
C GLU A 457 -19.21 10.19 -42.67
N ALA A 458 -18.22 10.36 -41.79
CA ALA A 458 -16.86 10.77 -42.14
C ALA A 458 -16.01 9.63 -42.75
N GLY A 459 -16.57 8.42 -42.91
CA GLY A 459 -15.88 7.27 -43.51
C GLY A 459 -15.18 6.35 -42.52
N GLY A 460 -15.47 6.49 -41.22
CA GLY A 460 -15.00 5.58 -40.18
C GLY A 460 -15.57 4.16 -40.32
N ASP A 461 -14.77 3.16 -39.96
CA ASP A 461 -15.19 1.77 -39.98
C ASP A 461 -16.01 1.41 -38.74
N VAL A 462 -17.28 1.11 -38.95
CA VAL A 462 -18.23 0.71 -37.91
C VAL A 462 -18.63 -0.77 -37.97
N SER A 463 -17.93 -1.58 -38.78
CA SER A 463 -18.26 -2.99 -39.02
C SER A 463 -18.32 -3.83 -37.74
N GLU A 464 -17.45 -3.54 -36.77
CA GLU A 464 -17.37 -4.22 -35.48
C GLU A 464 -18.06 -3.46 -34.33
N ILE A 465 -18.71 -2.32 -34.64
CA ILE A 465 -19.42 -1.48 -33.65
C ILE A 465 -20.92 -1.76 -33.72
N THR A 466 -21.52 -2.07 -32.57
CA THR A 466 -22.95 -2.43 -32.49
C THR A 466 -23.67 -1.51 -31.53
N VAL A 467 -24.72 -0.84 -32.03
CA VAL A 467 -25.63 -0.01 -31.23
C VAL A 467 -26.74 -0.89 -30.69
N LEU A 468 -26.91 -0.92 -29.37
CA LEU A 468 -27.95 -1.65 -28.67
C LEU A 468 -29.05 -0.67 -28.22
N SER A 469 -30.29 -1.03 -28.47
CA SER A 469 -31.43 -0.35 -27.85
C SER A 469 -31.42 -0.53 -26.33
N LYS A 470 -32.20 0.28 -25.62
CA LYS A 470 -32.38 0.18 -24.16
C LYS A 470 -32.72 -1.25 -23.71
N ALA A 471 -33.71 -1.88 -24.33
CA ALA A 471 -34.16 -3.22 -23.93
C ALA A 471 -33.09 -4.30 -24.19
N GLU A 472 -32.39 -4.21 -25.32
CA GLU A 472 -31.28 -5.12 -25.64
C GLU A 472 -30.12 -4.94 -24.67
N ALA A 473 -29.75 -3.70 -24.35
CA ALA A 473 -28.66 -3.39 -23.42
C ALA A 473 -28.98 -3.87 -22.00
N GLU A 474 -30.17 -3.56 -21.47
CA GLU A 474 -30.58 -3.99 -20.11
C GLU A 474 -30.56 -5.51 -19.96
N GLU A 475 -30.97 -6.25 -20.99
CA GLU A 475 -30.99 -7.70 -20.95
C GLU A 475 -29.60 -8.31 -21.13
N THR A 476 -28.91 -7.97 -22.22
CA THR A 476 -27.62 -8.60 -22.57
C THR A 476 -26.51 -8.24 -21.59
N LEU A 477 -26.52 -7.02 -21.06
CA LEU A 477 -25.47 -6.50 -20.17
C LEU A 477 -25.79 -6.68 -18.68
N ARG A 478 -26.97 -7.22 -18.35
CA ARG A 478 -27.45 -7.42 -16.96
C ARG A 478 -27.50 -6.12 -16.14
N ILE A 479 -27.75 -4.99 -16.80
CA ILE A 479 -27.86 -3.66 -16.16
C ILE A 479 -29.31 -3.30 -15.85
N MET A 480 -29.55 -2.53 -14.78
CA MET A 480 -30.88 -2.18 -14.29
C MET A 480 -31.62 -1.20 -15.21
N SER A 481 -30.93 -0.16 -15.67
CA SER A 481 -31.52 0.90 -16.49
C SER A 481 -30.46 1.61 -17.32
N CYS A 482 -30.79 1.95 -18.56
CA CYS A 482 -30.00 2.83 -19.41
C CYS A 482 -30.89 3.53 -20.46
N PHE A 483 -30.28 4.34 -21.33
CA PHE A 483 -30.91 4.87 -22.54
C PHE A 483 -30.52 4.12 -23.82
N GLY A 484 -29.42 3.38 -23.75
CA GLY A 484 -28.85 2.57 -24.83
C GLY A 484 -27.40 2.24 -24.52
N ALA A 485 -26.80 1.39 -25.35
CA ALA A 485 -25.37 1.08 -25.26
C ALA A 485 -24.74 0.93 -26.64
N ILE A 486 -23.44 1.18 -26.74
CA ILE A 486 -22.67 0.92 -27.97
C ILE A 486 -21.53 -0.02 -27.60
N THR A 487 -21.42 -1.13 -28.33
CA THR A 487 -20.44 -2.18 -28.05
C THR A 487 -19.43 -2.35 -29.17
N PHE A 488 -18.20 -2.74 -28.82
CA PHE A 488 -17.08 -2.89 -29.75
C PHE A 488 -15.99 -3.80 -29.14
N PRO A 489 -15.06 -4.35 -29.94
CA PRO A 489 -13.96 -5.19 -29.43
C PRO A 489 -13.09 -4.45 -28.40
N ALA A 490 -12.74 -5.14 -27.32
CA ALA A 490 -11.86 -4.62 -26.28
C ALA A 490 -11.16 -5.77 -25.54
N SER A 491 -10.27 -5.44 -24.62
CA SER A 491 -9.63 -6.43 -23.76
C SER A 491 -9.29 -5.85 -22.40
N SER A 492 -8.91 -6.72 -21.47
CA SER A 492 -8.18 -6.32 -20.28
C SER A 492 -6.95 -7.17 -20.07
N LEU A 493 -5.97 -6.59 -19.38
CA LEU A 493 -4.80 -7.28 -18.88
C LEU A 493 -4.33 -6.62 -17.58
N TRP A 494 -3.31 -7.18 -16.94
CA TRP A 494 -2.62 -6.54 -15.83
C TRP A 494 -1.44 -5.68 -16.34
N PRO A 495 -1.56 -4.34 -16.37
CA PRO A 495 -0.57 -3.49 -17.03
C PRO A 495 0.79 -3.50 -16.33
N TYR A 496 0.79 -3.65 -15.00
CA TYR A 496 2.00 -3.86 -14.22
C TYR A 496 2.79 -5.07 -14.72
N LYS A 497 2.13 -6.22 -14.89
CA LYS A 497 2.78 -7.46 -15.33
C LYS A 497 3.33 -7.31 -16.76
N LEU A 498 2.58 -6.69 -17.67
CA LEU A 498 3.05 -6.44 -19.03
C LEU A 498 4.32 -5.57 -19.04
N ALA A 499 4.30 -4.41 -18.35
CA ALA A 499 5.48 -3.54 -18.29
C ALA A 499 6.67 -4.23 -17.62
N MET A 500 6.43 -5.00 -16.55
CA MET A 500 7.48 -5.77 -15.87
C MET A 500 8.06 -6.87 -16.75
N ALA A 501 7.25 -7.57 -17.54
CA ALA A 501 7.72 -8.56 -18.51
C ALA A 501 8.64 -7.90 -19.56
N MET A 502 8.26 -6.72 -20.04
CA MET A 502 9.08 -5.96 -20.99
C MET A 502 10.38 -5.46 -20.36
N ILE A 503 10.36 -4.95 -19.12
CA ILE A 503 11.56 -4.56 -18.37
C ILE A 503 12.47 -5.76 -18.15
N ARG A 504 11.93 -6.91 -17.74
CA ARG A 504 12.70 -8.15 -17.53
C ARG A 504 13.44 -8.57 -18.79
N ARG A 505 12.76 -8.62 -19.93
CA ARG A 505 13.39 -8.90 -21.24
C ARG A 505 14.43 -7.86 -21.63
N SER A 506 14.20 -6.59 -21.27
CA SER A 506 15.16 -5.52 -21.54
C SER A 506 16.43 -5.66 -20.69
N LEU A 507 16.31 -6.07 -19.43
CA LEU A 507 17.45 -6.36 -18.55
C LEU A 507 18.30 -7.51 -19.12
N GLU A 508 17.65 -8.57 -19.62
CA GLU A 508 18.33 -9.67 -20.34
C GLU A 508 19.06 -9.18 -21.61
N ALA A 509 18.54 -8.12 -22.25
CA ALA A 509 19.14 -7.47 -23.42
C ALA A 509 20.19 -6.38 -23.09
N GLY A 510 20.51 -6.17 -21.81
CA GLY A 510 21.54 -5.23 -21.35
C GLY A 510 21.04 -3.87 -20.88
N LEU A 511 19.75 -3.72 -20.59
CA LEU A 511 19.21 -2.52 -19.92
C LEU A 511 19.88 -2.35 -18.55
N GLN A 512 20.24 -1.11 -18.22
CA GLN A 512 20.55 -0.72 -16.86
C GLN A 512 19.31 -0.02 -16.27
N LEU A 513 18.81 -0.51 -15.13
CA LEU A 513 17.66 0.06 -14.44
C LEU A 513 18.08 0.53 -13.05
N GLU A 514 17.79 1.79 -12.76
CA GLU A 514 18.05 2.41 -11.45
C GLU A 514 16.73 2.93 -10.88
N THR A 515 16.18 2.16 -9.93
CA THR A 515 14.98 2.53 -9.17
C THR A 515 15.34 3.37 -7.95
N ASN A 516 14.35 4.01 -7.32
CA ASN A 516 14.54 4.93 -6.19
C ASN A 516 15.59 6.02 -6.48
N THR A 517 15.66 6.43 -7.74
CA THR A 517 16.65 7.40 -8.25
C THR A 517 15.89 8.53 -8.96
N PRO A 518 15.21 9.43 -8.21
CA PRO A 518 14.54 10.58 -8.80
C PRO A 518 15.50 11.41 -9.63
N VAL A 519 15.12 11.67 -10.88
CA VAL A 519 15.72 12.74 -11.68
C VAL A 519 15.17 14.06 -11.17
N LEU A 520 16.06 14.99 -10.87
CA LEU A 520 15.76 16.30 -10.32
C LEU A 520 15.81 17.38 -11.39
N GLU A 521 16.71 17.22 -12.38
CA GLU A 521 16.93 18.20 -13.44
C GLU A 521 17.58 17.54 -14.67
N VAL A 522 17.30 18.08 -15.86
CA VAL A 522 18.05 17.79 -17.09
C VAL A 522 18.58 19.10 -17.67
N SER A 523 19.91 19.26 -17.67
CA SER A 523 20.60 20.47 -18.11
C SER A 523 21.67 20.15 -19.15
N GLN A 524 22.15 21.17 -19.88
CA GLN A 524 23.19 20.96 -20.88
C GLN A 524 24.51 20.54 -20.20
N ALA A 525 25.24 19.58 -20.78
CA ALA A 525 26.51 19.14 -20.20
C ALA A 525 27.60 20.22 -20.31
N ASP A 526 28.41 20.35 -19.26
CA ASP A 526 29.57 21.24 -19.23
C ASP A 526 30.58 20.86 -20.33
N GLY A 527 31.07 21.86 -21.08
CA GLY A 527 32.12 21.66 -22.08
C GLY A 527 31.69 21.67 -23.56
N GLY A 528 30.44 21.97 -23.89
CA GLY A 528 30.03 22.36 -25.24
C GLY A 528 30.00 21.26 -26.31
N HIS A 529 30.20 19.99 -25.95
CA HIS A 529 30.28 18.86 -26.89
C HIS A 529 28.95 18.14 -27.18
N GLY A 530 27.79 18.79 -26.95
CA GLY A 530 26.49 18.32 -27.47
C GLY A 530 25.85 17.15 -26.71
N GLY A 531 25.89 17.17 -25.38
CA GLY A 531 25.21 16.20 -24.51
C GLY A 531 24.45 16.85 -23.34
N TRP A 532 23.78 16.02 -22.55
CA TRP A 532 22.92 16.39 -21.42
C TRP A 532 23.45 15.81 -20.11
N THR A 533 23.35 16.59 -19.04
CA THR A 533 23.53 16.16 -17.65
C THR A 533 22.15 15.89 -17.05
N VAL A 534 21.94 14.66 -16.58
CA VAL A 534 20.75 14.23 -15.85
C VAL A 534 21.12 14.17 -14.37
N ALA A 535 20.68 15.17 -13.60
CA ALA A 535 20.93 15.26 -12.17
C ALA A 535 19.95 14.37 -11.40
N THR A 536 20.46 13.54 -10.50
CA THR A 536 19.64 12.63 -9.67
C THR A 536 19.97 12.78 -8.19
N SER A 537 19.11 12.24 -7.33
CA SER A 537 19.39 12.16 -5.88
C SER A 537 20.65 11.35 -5.51
N ARG A 538 21.21 10.59 -6.44
CA ARG A 538 22.38 9.70 -6.23
C ARG A 538 23.63 10.14 -7.00
N GLY A 539 23.57 11.27 -7.69
CA GLY A 539 24.65 11.79 -8.54
C GLY A 539 24.20 12.08 -9.97
N ASN A 540 25.14 12.56 -10.79
CA ASN A 540 24.85 12.99 -12.16
C ASN A 540 25.18 11.89 -13.17
N VAL A 541 24.36 11.80 -14.21
CA VAL A 541 24.60 10.95 -15.39
C VAL A 541 24.73 11.83 -16.62
N THR A 542 25.74 11.60 -17.46
CA THR A 542 25.84 12.26 -18.77
C THR A 542 25.24 11.39 -19.87
N ALA A 543 24.50 12.00 -20.79
CA ALA A 543 23.88 11.29 -21.90
C ALA A 543 23.81 12.11 -23.18
N ASN A 544 23.89 11.43 -24.33
CA ASN A 544 23.73 12.11 -25.63
C ASN A 544 22.25 12.37 -25.93
N LYS A 545 21.38 11.43 -25.54
CA LYS A 545 19.93 11.53 -25.73
C LYS A 545 19.18 11.23 -24.43
N VAL A 546 18.11 11.98 -24.19
CA VAL A 546 17.22 11.83 -23.03
C VAL A 546 15.79 11.64 -23.50
N ILE A 547 15.11 10.61 -23.00
CA ILE A 547 13.71 10.31 -23.34
C ILE A 547 12.86 10.50 -22.09
N HIS A 548 11.96 11.48 -22.13
CA HIS A 548 10.99 11.77 -21.08
C HIS A 548 9.73 10.92 -21.28
N ALA A 549 9.59 9.86 -20.48
CA ALA A 549 8.45 8.95 -20.45
C ALA A 549 7.66 9.08 -19.13
N THR A 550 7.58 10.30 -18.59
CA THR A 550 7.05 10.62 -17.25
C THR A 550 5.57 11.00 -17.23
N ASN A 551 4.92 11.07 -18.40
CA ASN A 551 3.48 11.28 -18.58
C ASN A 551 2.95 12.48 -17.75
N GLY A 552 2.05 12.25 -16.77
CA GLY A 552 1.47 13.31 -15.94
C GLY A 552 2.49 14.09 -15.11
N TYR A 553 3.69 13.56 -14.88
CA TYR A 553 4.75 14.23 -14.14
C TYR A 553 5.73 15.01 -15.04
N ALA A 554 5.48 15.06 -16.36
CA ALA A 554 6.44 15.61 -17.32
C ALA A 554 6.77 17.09 -17.07
N SER A 555 5.79 17.89 -16.64
CA SER A 555 5.98 19.32 -16.36
C SER A 555 6.99 19.62 -15.25
N HIS A 556 7.27 18.65 -14.37
CA HIS A 556 8.29 18.81 -13.32
C HIS A 556 9.71 18.96 -13.90
N LEU A 557 10.04 18.20 -14.95
CA LEU A 557 11.34 18.25 -15.62
C LEU A 557 11.33 19.16 -16.85
N LEU A 558 10.15 19.39 -17.42
CA LEU A 558 9.92 20.18 -18.62
C LEU A 558 8.85 21.24 -18.34
N PRO A 559 9.20 22.37 -17.70
CA PRO A 559 8.24 23.41 -17.33
C PRO A 559 7.40 23.94 -18.51
N GLU A 560 7.93 23.84 -19.74
CA GLU A 560 7.18 24.19 -20.96
C GLU A 560 5.93 23.32 -21.21
N LEU A 561 5.79 22.17 -20.54
CA LEU A 561 4.63 21.29 -20.60
C LEU A 561 3.52 21.66 -19.60
N ASP A 562 3.78 22.62 -18.72
CA ASP A 562 2.75 23.14 -17.81
C ASP A 562 1.58 23.73 -18.62
N GLY A 563 0.36 23.40 -18.21
CA GLY A 563 -0.87 23.68 -18.96
C GLY A 563 -0.99 22.96 -20.33
N ARG A 564 -0.10 22.04 -20.69
CA ARG A 564 -0.24 21.20 -21.91
C ARG A 564 -0.40 19.73 -21.61
N ILE A 565 0.26 19.25 -20.55
CA ILE A 565 -0.01 17.96 -19.93
C ILE A 565 -0.39 18.24 -18.48
N ILE A 566 -1.67 18.05 -18.18
CA ILE A 566 -2.26 18.33 -16.88
C ILE A 566 -2.37 17.01 -16.10
N PRO A 567 -1.77 16.92 -14.91
CA PRO A 567 -1.97 15.77 -14.04
C PRO A 567 -3.45 15.64 -13.64
N LEU A 568 -4.01 14.43 -13.68
CA LEU A 568 -5.32 14.13 -13.11
C LEU A 568 -5.22 12.93 -12.20
N LYS A 569 -5.62 13.08 -10.93
CA LYS A 569 -5.76 11.97 -9.99
C LYS A 569 -7.03 11.16 -10.29
N GLY A 570 -6.85 9.98 -10.85
CA GLY A 570 -7.91 8.98 -11.01
C GLY A 570 -8.01 8.05 -9.80
N HIS A 571 -9.18 7.46 -9.60
CA HIS A 571 -9.49 6.58 -8.48
C HIS A 571 -9.98 5.23 -8.97
N VAL A 572 -9.60 4.16 -8.28
CA VAL A 572 -9.99 2.78 -8.59
C VAL A 572 -10.23 2.00 -7.30
N ALA A 573 -11.21 1.11 -7.33
CA ALA A 573 -11.48 0.13 -6.29
C ALA A 573 -11.60 -1.27 -6.87
N ALA A 574 -11.07 -2.27 -6.17
CA ALA A 574 -11.37 -3.67 -6.40
C ALA A 574 -12.52 -4.08 -5.48
N ILE A 575 -13.63 -4.48 -6.07
CA ILE A 575 -14.87 -4.83 -5.40
C ILE A 575 -15.02 -6.36 -5.44
N THR A 576 -15.33 -6.95 -4.29
CA THR A 576 -15.64 -8.39 -4.18
C THR A 576 -16.98 -8.65 -4.87
N PRO A 577 -17.03 -9.43 -5.96
CA PRO A 577 -18.30 -9.76 -6.62
C PRO A 577 -19.16 -10.64 -5.71
N PRO A 578 -20.49 -10.44 -5.66
CA PRO A 578 -21.39 -11.37 -5.00
C PRO A 578 -21.54 -12.65 -5.83
N PRO A 579 -22.07 -13.76 -5.27
CA PRO A 579 -22.12 -15.07 -5.93
C PRO A 579 -22.63 -15.07 -7.37
N ALA A 580 -23.70 -14.32 -7.68
CA ALA A 580 -24.27 -14.22 -9.02
C ALA A 580 -23.29 -13.68 -10.09
N TYR A 581 -22.22 -12.99 -9.67
CA TYR A 581 -21.17 -12.47 -10.53
C TYR A 581 -19.85 -13.27 -10.39
N VAL A 582 -19.75 -14.17 -9.42
CA VAL A 582 -18.67 -15.17 -9.33
C VAL A 582 -19.00 -16.38 -10.21
N ASP A 583 -20.23 -16.87 -10.12
CA ASP A 583 -20.73 -18.07 -10.81
C ASP A 583 -20.94 -17.80 -12.31
N LEU A 584 -21.45 -16.61 -12.62
CA LEU A 584 -21.58 -16.11 -13.99
C LEU A 584 -20.84 -14.76 -14.10
N PRO A 585 -19.52 -14.77 -14.32
CA PRO A 585 -18.74 -13.56 -14.53
C PRO A 585 -19.23 -12.74 -15.73
N LEU A 586 -19.00 -11.43 -15.66
CA LEU A 586 -19.23 -10.50 -16.76
C LEU A 586 -18.32 -10.89 -17.94
N SER A 587 -18.92 -11.09 -19.10
CA SER A 587 -18.23 -11.33 -20.38
C SER A 587 -18.00 -10.04 -21.17
N THR A 588 -18.17 -8.88 -20.53
CA THR A 588 -18.11 -7.55 -21.14
C THR A 588 -17.44 -6.59 -20.17
N SER A 589 -16.57 -5.73 -20.67
CA SER A 589 -16.11 -4.56 -19.91
C SER A 589 -17.06 -3.38 -20.11
N PHE A 590 -17.04 -2.42 -19.20
CA PHE A 590 -17.97 -1.30 -19.25
C PHE A 590 -17.25 0.03 -19.23
N ALA A 591 -17.83 1.00 -19.92
CA ALA A 591 -17.81 2.39 -19.50
C ALA A 591 -19.24 2.84 -19.23
N PHE A 592 -19.45 3.57 -18.15
CA PHE A 592 -20.74 4.17 -17.80
C PHE A 592 -20.65 5.67 -17.99
N VAL A 593 -21.46 6.19 -18.92
CA VAL A 593 -21.43 7.59 -19.34
C VAL A 593 -22.63 8.31 -18.76
N SER A 594 -22.38 9.33 -17.94
CA SER A 594 -23.38 10.23 -17.36
C SER A 594 -22.99 11.68 -17.61
N ASP A 595 -23.85 12.62 -17.25
CA ASP A 595 -23.58 14.05 -17.48
C ASP A 595 -22.36 14.55 -16.67
N GLU A 596 -22.05 13.92 -15.54
CA GLU A 596 -20.99 14.36 -14.61
C GLU A 596 -19.83 13.37 -14.45
N ASN A 597 -20.00 12.12 -14.88
CA ASN A 597 -19.04 11.05 -14.64
C ASN A 597 -18.84 10.15 -15.85
N TYR A 598 -17.60 9.68 -15.99
CA TYR A 598 -17.20 8.59 -16.87
C TYR A 598 -16.55 7.48 -16.03
N ASP A 599 -17.34 6.47 -15.67
CA ASP A 599 -16.85 5.33 -14.90
C ASP A 599 -16.47 4.19 -15.84
N TYR A 600 -15.61 3.29 -15.39
CA TYR A 600 -15.28 2.07 -16.13
C TYR A 600 -15.13 0.86 -15.21
N LEU A 601 -15.35 -0.33 -15.78
CA LEU A 601 -15.32 -1.58 -15.05
C LEU A 601 -14.73 -2.71 -15.88
N ILE A 602 -13.91 -3.56 -15.24
CA ILE A 602 -13.63 -4.93 -15.69
C ILE A 602 -13.93 -5.90 -14.57
N GLN A 603 -14.12 -7.15 -14.95
CA GLN A 603 -13.97 -8.25 -14.03
C GLN A 603 -12.65 -8.97 -14.29
N ARG A 604 -11.83 -9.10 -13.25
CA ARG A 604 -10.58 -9.86 -13.32
C ARG A 604 -10.88 -11.36 -13.48
N PRO A 605 -9.97 -12.14 -14.08
CA PRO A 605 -10.07 -13.59 -14.06
C PRO A 605 -9.84 -14.15 -12.65
N SER A 606 -9.99 -15.47 -12.50
CA SER A 606 -9.75 -16.24 -11.26
C SER A 606 -8.37 -15.95 -10.64
N PRO A 607 -8.19 -16.16 -9.31
CA PRO A 607 -9.10 -16.83 -8.37
C PRO A 607 -10.21 -15.95 -7.78
N GLN A 608 -9.93 -14.68 -7.46
CA GLN A 608 -10.88 -13.82 -6.70
C GLN A 608 -11.90 -13.10 -7.58
N LYS A 609 -11.64 -13.01 -8.90
CA LYS A 609 -12.55 -12.40 -9.89
C LYS A 609 -13.05 -11.00 -9.56
N TYR A 610 -12.22 -10.18 -8.90
CA TYR A 610 -12.58 -8.83 -8.48
C TYR A 610 -13.15 -8.00 -9.62
N LEU A 611 -14.16 -7.20 -9.29
CA LEU A 611 -14.67 -6.15 -10.14
C LEU A 611 -13.81 -4.90 -9.91
N VAL A 612 -13.00 -4.52 -10.90
CA VAL A 612 -12.14 -3.35 -10.83
C VAL A 612 -12.89 -2.18 -11.43
N TRP A 613 -13.35 -1.28 -10.56
CA TRP A 613 -14.16 -0.11 -10.91
C TRP A 613 -13.35 1.17 -10.73
N GLY A 614 -13.26 1.99 -11.76
CA GLY A 614 -12.62 3.31 -11.69
C GLY A 614 -13.52 4.43 -12.20
N GLY A 615 -13.18 5.67 -11.86
CA GLY A 615 -13.95 6.88 -12.20
C GLY A 615 -14.38 7.64 -10.95
N GLY A 616 -15.63 8.13 -10.94
CA GLY A 616 -16.24 8.85 -9.81
C GLY A 616 -15.71 10.28 -9.60
N GLU A 617 -15.06 10.88 -10.61
CA GLU A 617 -14.47 12.22 -10.52
C GLU A 617 -15.49 13.29 -10.11
N GLY A 618 -16.75 13.19 -10.55
CA GLY A 618 -17.83 14.10 -10.16
C GLY A 618 -18.21 14.05 -8.68
N ALA A 619 -17.85 12.97 -7.96
CA ALA A 619 -18.08 12.84 -6.52
C ALA A 619 -16.97 13.49 -5.66
N HIS A 620 -15.96 14.09 -6.30
CA HIS A 620 -14.88 14.75 -5.59
C HIS A 620 -15.41 15.98 -4.80
N PRO A 621 -14.97 16.21 -3.54
CA PRO A 621 -15.53 17.27 -2.69
C PRO A 621 -15.31 18.69 -3.23
N ASN A 622 -14.30 18.87 -4.08
CA ASN A 622 -14.02 20.13 -4.78
C ASN A 622 -14.70 20.21 -6.17
N GLY A 623 -15.70 19.36 -6.44
CA GLY A 623 -16.34 19.25 -7.75
C GLY A 623 -15.53 18.43 -8.77
N PRO A 624 -16.03 18.29 -10.01
CA PRO A 624 -15.44 17.43 -11.05
C PRO A 624 -13.97 17.77 -11.40
N GLU A 625 -13.57 19.02 -11.16
CA GLU A 625 -12.21 19.52 -11.41
C GLU A 625 -11.24 19.29 -10.23
N GLY A 626 -11.70 18.70 -9.13
CA GLY A 626 -10.91 18.65 -7.90
C GLY A 626 -9.65 17.77 -7.96
N GLY A 627 -9.59 16.82 -8.91
CA GLY A 627 -8.42 15.97 -9.11
C GLY A 627 -7.35 16.56 -10.05
N TYR A 628 -7.60 17.73 -10.65
CA TYR A 628 -6.70 18.34 -11.63
C TYR A 628 -5.51 19.00 -10.94
N GLY A 629 -4.30 18.77 -11.46
CA GLY A 629 -3.05 19.21 -10.86
C GLY A 629 -2.64 18.42 -9.59
N ASP A 630 -3.52 17.59 -9.03
CA ASP A 630 -3.21 16.77 -7.88
C ASP A 630 -2.33 15.58 -8.29
N CYS A 631 -1.08 15.61 -7.84
CA CYS A 631 -0.07 14.59 -8.14
C CYS A 631 0.18 13.61 -6.99
N ASP A 632 -0.54 13.74 -5.86
CA ASP A 632 -0.30 12.93 -4.67
C ASP A 632 -1.06 11.59 -4.70
N ASP A 633 -0.46 10.56 -5.29
CA ASP A 633 -1.04 9.21 -5.35
C ASP A 633 -0.83 8.36 -4.08
N SER A 634 -0.49 8.98 -2.94
CA SER A 634 -0.31 8.27 -1.67
C SER A 634 -1.63 7.90 -0.99
N PHE A 635 -2.72 8.59 -1.33
CA PHE A 635 -4.06 8.31 -0.84
C PHE A 635 -5.10 8.44 -1.96
N ALA A 636 -6.26 7.82 -1.73
CA ALA A 636 -7.45 7.94 -2.56
C ALA A 636 -8.50 8.77 -1.81
N VAL A 637 -9.24 9.62 -2.53
CA VAL A 637 -10.23 10.52 -1.95
C VAL A 637 -11.43 9.72 -1.43
N PRO A 638 -11.75 9.75 -0.12
CA PRO A 638 -12.78 8.90 0.48
C PRO A 638 -14.17 9.04 -0.15
N GLU A 639 -14.58 10.24 -0.52
CA GLU A 639 -15.88 10.53 -1.13
C GLU A 639 -16.01 9.91 -2.53
N VAL A 640 -14.94 10.02 -3.33
CA VAL A 640 -14.86 9.38 -4.64
C VAL A 640 -14.91 7.86 -4.48
N LEU A 641 -14.18 7.31 -3.51
CA LEU A 641 -14.23 5.89 -3.22
C LEU A 641 -15.65 5.46 -2.81
N ASP A 642 -16.31 6.14 -1.87
CA ASP A 642 -17.68 5.80 -1.45
C ASP A 642 -18.67 5.79 -2.63
N PHE A 643 -18.51 6.72 -3.58
CA PHE A 643 -19.28 6.73 -4.82
C PHE A 643 -19.02 5.47 -5.67
N ILE A 644 -17.75 5.11 -5.89
CA ILE A 644 -17.32 3.92 -6.64
C ILE A 644 -17.85 2.64 -5.96
N LYS A 645 -17.73 2.53 -4.63
CA LYS A 645 -18.17 1.35 -3.86
C LYS A 645 -19.64 1.03 -4.08
N LYS A 646 -20.45 2.07 -4.22
CA LYS A 646 -21.90 1.98 -4.46
C LYS A 646 -22.26 1.85 -5.95
N GLY A 647 -21.30 1.93 -6.87
CA GLY A 647 -21.51 1.84 -8.32
C GLY A 647 -22.25 0.56 -8.74
N PRO A 648 -21.74 -0.64 -8.37
CA PRO A 648 -22.36 -1.89 -8.79
C PRO A 648 -23.85 -2.03 -8.40
N SER A 649 -24.23 -1.62 -7.18
CA SER A 649 -25.63 -1.73 -6.72
C SER A 649 -26.58 -0.77 -7.40
N ARG A 650 -26.08 0.33 -7.98
CA ARG A 650 -26.87 1.25 -8.81
C ARG A 650 -27.04 0.75 -10.24
N THR A 651 -26.13 -0.12 -10.69
CA THR A 651 -25.99 -0.45 -12.11
C THR A 651 -26.49 -1.85 -12.45
N PHE A 652 -26.20 -2.85 -11.62
CA PHE A 652 -26.36 -4.25 -11.99
C PHE A 652 -27.62 -4.90 -11.42
N LYS A 653 -28.30 -5.70 -12.25
CA LYS A 653 -29.48 -6.47 -11.84
C LYS A 653 -29.12 -7.51 -10.77
N CYS A 654 -30.06 -7.76 -9.85
CA CYS A 654 -29.97 -8.79 -8.81
C CYS A 654 -28.76 -8.65 -7.85
N TRP A 655 -28.14 -7.46 -7.79
CA TRP A 655 -26.94 -7.24 -6.98
C TRP A 655 -27.24 -7.38 -5.48
N GLN A 656 -28.28 -6.70 -5.01
CA GLN A 656 -28.65 -6.68 -3.59
C GLN A 656 -29.14 -8.05 -3.13
N GLU A 657 -29.98 -8.70 -3.94
CA GLU A 657 -30.49 -10.04 -3.70
C GLU A 657 -29.35 -11.07 -3.63
N SER A 658 -28.31 -10.91 -4.45
CA SER A 658 -27.14 -11.79 -4.41
C SER A 658 -26.26 -11.57 -3.18
N LEU A 659 -26.19 -10.36 -2.63
CA LEU A 659 -25.43 -10.06 -1.42
C LEU A 659 -26.12 -10.62 -0.16
N GLU A 660 -27.44 -10.55 -0.13
CA GLU A 660 -28.27 -11.04 0.99
C GLU A 660 -28.41 -12.58 1.01
N SER A 661 -27.93 -13.26 -0.03
CA SER A 661 -27.91 -14.72 -0.06
C SER A 661 -27.09 -15.31 1.11
N PRO A 662 -27.59 -16.35 1.81
CA PRO A 662 -26.85 -17.06 2.86
C PRO A 662 -25.49 -17.63 2.41
N SER A 663 -25.30 -17.79 1.09
CA SER A 663 -24.07 -18.25 0.47
C SER A 663 -23.08 -17.13 0.11
N SER A 664 -23.40 -15.85 0.40
CA SER A 664 -22.62 -14.73 -0.13
C SER A 664 -21.19 -14.69 0.39
N GLY A 665 -20.98 -14.96 1.69
CA GLY A 665 -19.64 -14.98 2.30
C GLY A 665 -18.83 -13.68 2.13
N VAL A 666 -19.43 -12.60 1.60
CA VAL A 666 -18.75 -11.34 1.29
C VAL A 666 -18.52 -10.58 2.60
N LYS A 667 -17.30 -10.70 3.15
CA LYS A 667 -16.89 -10.04 4.41
C LYS A 667 -16.42 -8.60 4.20
N ASP A 668 -15.80 -8.31 3.06
CA ASP A 668 -15.37 -6.97 2.65
C ASP A 668 -15.82 -6.71 1.22
N SER A 669 -16.64 -5.67 1.05
CA SER A 669 -17.12 -5.29 -0.28
C SER A 669 -15.99 -4.75 -1.15
N VAL A 670 -14.96 -4.11 -0.57
CA VAL A 670 -13.90 -3.39 -1.29
C VAL A 670 -12.54 -3.62 -0.61
N PRO A 671 -11.90 -4.78 -0.84
CA PRO A 671 -10.62 -5.13 -0.20
C PRO A 671 -9.45 -4.24 -0.62
N PHE A 672 -9.53 -3.58 -1.78
CA PHE A 672 -8.48 -2.68 -2.26
C PHE A 672 -9.06 -1.44 -2.89
N ALA A 673 -8.42 -0.30 -2.63
CA ALA A 673 -8.69 0.95 -3.30
C ALA A 673 -7.39 1.74 -3.44
N TRP A 674 -7.23 2.47 -4.54
CA TRP A 674 -6.02 3.23 -4.82
C TRP A 674 -6.32 4.39 -5.77
N SER A 675 -5.36 5.31 -5.86
CA SER A 675 -5.35 6.39 -6.84
C SER A 675 -4.16 6.26 -7.80
N GLY A 676 -4.19 6.99 -8.90
CA GLY A 676 -3.08 7.07 -9.85
C GLY A 676 -3.14 8.34 -10.69
N ILE A 677 -1.98 8.84 -11.14
CA ILE A 677 -1.90 10.13 -11.84
C ILE A 677 -1.84 9.92 -13.35
N MET A 678 -2.87 10.38 -14.05
CA MET A 678 -2.94 10.44 -15.50
C MET A 678 -2.31 11.74 -16.03
N GLY A 679 -1.91 11.75 -17.30
CA GLY A 679 -1.45 12.95 -17.99
C GLY A 679 -2.45 13.32 -19.07
N LEU A 680 -3.27 14.34 -18.82
CA LEU A 680 -4.25 14.87 -19.76
C LEU A 680 -3.59 15.86 -20.69
N SER A 681 -3.48 15.54 -21.97
CA SER A 681 -3.07 16.53 -22.95
C SER A 681 -4.18 17.55 -23.19
N LYS A 682 -3.77 18.79 -23.47
CA LYS A 682 -4.69 19.92 -23.71
C LYS A 682 -5.64 19.77 -24.89
N ASP A 683 -5.36 18.84 -25.79
CA ASP A 683 -6.05 18.68 -27.07
C ASP A 683 -6.37 17.21 -27.36
N LEU A 684 -6.41 16.40 -26.30
CA LEU A 684 -6.82 14.99 -26.29
C LEU A 684 -5.86 14.02 -27.00
N LEU A 685 -4.75 14.48 -27.58
CA LEU A 685 -3.79 13.63 -28.31
C LEU A 685 -2.44 13.52 -27.55
N PRO A 686 -1.72 12.39 -27.60
CA PRO A 686 -0.37 12.26 -27.06
C PRO A 686 0.66 13.18 -27.72
N PHE A 687 1.71 13.54 -27.00
CA PHE A 687 2.89 14.23 -27.54
C PHE A 687 4.01 13.21 -27.76
N ILE A 688 4.58 13.15 -28.97
CA ILE A 688 5.63 12.20 -29.35
C ILE A 688 6.68 12.88 -30.23
N GLY A 689 7.93 13.00 -29.77
CA GLY A 689 9.00 13.48 -30.65
C GLY A 689 10.13 14.20 -29.93
N GLU A 690 11.02 14.80 -30.71
CA GLU A 690 12.12 15.64 -30.21
C GLU A 690 11.57 17.00 -29.74
N LEU A 691 12.03 17.47 -28.59
CA LEU A 691 11.55 18.71 -27.98
C LEU A 691 12.11 19.94 -28.74
N PRO A 692 11.25 20.91 -29.12
CA PRO A 692 11.70 22.15 -29.76
C PRO A 692 12.73 22.89 -28.90
N GLY A 693 13.87 23.24 -29.49
CA GLY A 693 14.94 23.96 -28.81
C GLY A 693 15.79 23.12 -27.83
N LYS A 694 15.54 21.80 -27.71
CA LYS A 694 16.29 20.88 -26.85
C LYS A 694 16.78 19.65 -27.65
N PRO A 695 17.74 19.82 -28.57
CA PRO A 695 18.19 18.73 -29.45
C PRO A 695 18.73 17.54 -28.63
N GLY A 696 18.27 16.33 -28.97
CA GLY A 696 18.57 15.10 -28.25
C GLY A 696 17.66 14.83 -27.04
N GLN A 697 16.75 15.73 -26.67
CA GLN A 697 15.68 15.42 -25.71
C GLN A 697 14.38 15.08 -26.42
N TYR A 698 13.73 14.02 -26.00
CA TYR A 698 12.51 13.51 -26.61
C TYR A 698 11.41 13.36 -25.56
N LEU A 699 10.17 13.58 -25.97
CA LEU A 699 8.98 13.42 -25.14
C LEU A 699 8.10 12.30 -25.70
N ILE A 700 7.55 11.49 -24.81
CA ILE A 700 6.42 10.60 -25.09
C ILE A 700 5.48 10.55 -23.88
N GLY A 701 4.27 11.06 -24.04
CA GLY A 701 3.30 11.12 -22.95
C GLY A 701 2.05 11.93 -23.28
N GLY A 702 1.25 12.26 -22.26
CA GLY A 702 0.02 13.01 -22.46
C GLY A 702 -1.08 12.15 -23.09
N TYR A 703 -1.21 10.90 -22.68
CA TYR A 703 -2.14 9.95 -23.30
C TYR A 703 -3.63 10.25 -23.05
N HIS A 704 -3.95 11.27 -22.26
CA HIS A 704 -5.32 11.72 -22.00
C HIS A 704 -6.24 10.61 -21.45
N GLY A 705 -5.73 9.76 -20.55
CA GLY A 705 -6.49 8.63 -19.99
C GLY A 705 -6.55 7.38 -20.88
N HIS A 706 -6.14 7.47 -22.15
CA HIS A 706 -6.19 6.37 -23.13
C HIS A 706 -4.83 5.65 -23.30
N GLY A 707 -4.01 5.61 -22.24
CA GLY A 707 -2.64 5.09 -22.30
C GLY A 707 -2.54 3.69 -22.90
N MET A 708 -3.28 2.72 -22.36
CA MET A 708 -3.24 1.34 -22.85
C MET A 708 -3.78 1.18 -24.28
N ALA A 709 -4.75 2.01 -24.67
CA ALA A 709 -5.34 1.99 -26.01
C ALA A 709 -4.44 2.63 -27.09
N ARG A 710 -3.38 3.36 -26.70
CA ARG A 710 -2.51 4.11 -27.62
C ARG A 710 -1.04 3.72 -27.56
N VAL A 711 -0.56 3.16 -26.45
CA VAL A 711 0.88 3.14 -26.15
C VAL A 711 1.71 2.23 -27.05
N PHE A 712 1.20 1.10 -27.50
CA PHE A 712 2.01 0.12 -28.21
C PHE A 712 2.50 0.65 -29.57
N LEU A 713 1.59 1.07 -30.45
CA LEU A 713 1.96 1.67 -31.73
C LEU A 713 2.59 3.06 -31.57
N SER A 714 2.20 3.83 -30.55
CA SER A 714 2.85 5.11 -30.22
C SER A 714 4.34 4.93 -29.90
N THR A 715 4.67 3.93 -29.07
CA THR A 715 6.06 3.63 -28.70
C THR A 715 6.84 3.01 -29.85
N LYS A 716 6.20 2.17 -30.68
CA LYS A 716 6.80 1.68 -31.93
C LYS A 716 7.17 2.86 -32.84
N ALA A 717 6.21 3.73 -33.14
CA ALA A 717 6.42 4.87 -34.03
C ALA A 717 7.44 5.87 -33.46
N PHE A 718 7.45 6.08 -32.14
CA PHE A 718 8.51 6.81 -31.46
C PHE A 718 9.89 6.20 -31.69
N CYS A 719 10.04 4.88 -31.54
CA CYS A 719 11.32 4.21 -31.76
C CYS A 719 11.75 4.28 -33.23
N ASP A 720 10.80 4.13 -34.16
CA ASP A 720 11.04 4.28 -35.59
C ASP A 720 11.60 5.69 -35.88
N LEU A 721 10.98 6.75 -35.35
CA LEU A 721 11.49 8.13 -35.42
C LEU A 721 12.88 8.26 -34.78
N PHE A 722 13.07 7.75 -33.56
CA PHE A 722 14.31 7.90 -32.77
C PHE A 722 15.52 7.23 -33.44
N LEU A 723 15.29 6.12 -34.15
CA LEU A 723 16.28 5.35 -34.90
C LEU A 723 16.45 5.84 -36.35
N GLY A 724 15.72 6.88 -36.78
CA GLY A 724 15.78 7.40 -38.15
C GLY A 724 15.17 6.46 -39.19
N GLN A 725 14.19 5.64 -38.79
CA GLN A 725 13.45 4.71 -39.63
C GLN A 725 12.12 5.33 -40.09
N ALA A 726 11.45 4.68 -41.04
CA ALA A 726 10.14 5.13 -41.52
C ALA A 726 9.07 4.92 -40.44
N ILE A 727 8.35 5.99 -40.11
CA ILE A 727 7.25 5.98 -39.12
C ILE A 727 6.04 5.28 -39.72
N ASP A 728 5.35 4.48 -38.90
CA ASP A 728 4.08 3.86 -39.29
C ASP A 728 3.02 4.94 -39.62
N PRO A 729 2.53 5.01 -40.87
CA PRO A 729 1.61 6.06 -41.30
C PRO A 729 0.22 5.96 -40.65
N ARG A 730 -0.07 4.86 -39.95
CA ARG A 730 -1.32 4.70 -39.19
C ARG A 730 -1.34 5.52 -37.91
N VAL A 731 -0.20 6.00 -37.43
CA VAL A 731 -0.13 6.89 -36.26
C VAL A 731 -0.55 8.30 -36.68
N PRO A 732 -1.51 8.94 -35.98
CA PRO A 732 -1.95 10.28 -36.34
C PRO A 732 -0.80 11.28 -36.37
N SER A 733 -0.62 11.96 -37.51
CA SER A 733 0.48 12.91 -37.70
C SER A 733 0.55 14.04 -36.66
N PRO A 734 -0.57 14.54 -36.07
CA PRO A 734 -0.49 15.55 -35.01
C PRO A 734 0.26 15.10 -33.75
N TYR A 735 0.48 13.79 -33.54
CA TYR A 735 1.26 13.31 -32.40
C TYR A 735 2.70 13.85 -32.44
N PHE A 736 3.23 14.08 -33.65
CA PHE A 736 4.60 14.50 -33.90
C PHE A 736 4.77 16.02 -34.08
N ASP A 737 3.68 16.79 -34.14
CA ASP A 737 3.71 18.25 -34.29
C ASP A 737 3.87 18.96 -32.92
N LEU A 738 5.00 18.71 -32.27
CA LEU A 738 5.30 19.31 -30.96
C LEU A 738 5.44 20.82 -31.05
N GLU A 739 6.01 21.35 -32.13
CA GLU A 739 6.27 22.79 -32.27
C GLU A 739 4.97 23.61 -32.27
N SER A 740 3.95 23.16 -33.01
CA SER A 740 2.64 23.82 -33.00
C SER A 740 1.90 23.56 -31.70
N ARG A 741 1.84 22.30 -31.25
CA ARG A 741 0.99 21.90 -30.12
C ARG A 741 1.53 22.36 -28.77
N LEU A 742 2.82 22.67 -28.64
CA LEU A 742 3.38 23.26 -27.43
C LEU A 742 3.19 24.78 -27.35
N ARG A 743 2.61 25.45 -28.36
CA ARG A 743 2.20 26.86 -28.22
C ARG A 743 0.98 26.95 -27.30
N GLU A 744 0.83 28.06 -26.59
CA GLU A 744 -0.36 28.42 -25.79
C GLU A 744 -0.84 27.34 -24.78
N PRO A 745 -0.52 27.49 -23.48
CA PRO A 745 -1.06 26.60 -22.46
C PRO A 745 -2.57 26.76 -22.33
N VAL A 746 -3.20 25.72 -21.79
CA VAL A 746 -4.53 25.80 -21.20
C VAL A 746 -4.56 26.83 -20.09
N ASP A 747 -5.58 27.68 -20.10
CA ASP A 747 -5.97 28.45 -18.93
C ASP A 747 -6.55 27.49 -17.89
N MET A 748 -5.78 27.21 -16.84
CA MET A 748 -6.17 26.28 -15.77
C MET A 748 -7.45 26.71 -15.03
N SER A 749 -7.86 27.98 -15.14
CA SER A 749 -9.15 28.45 -14.60
C SER A 749 -10.36 28.05 -15.46
N LYS A 750 -10.12 27.44 -16.63
CA LYS A 750 -11.13 26.97 -17.60
C LYS A 750 -10.90 25.52 -18.01
N VAL A 751 -10.28 24.72 -17.14
CA VAL A 751 -9.91 23.34 -17.48
C VAL A 751 -11.13 22.50 -17.85
N GLY A 752 -12.29 22.75 -17.24
CA GLY A 752 -13.56 22.10 -17.59
C GLY A 752 -14.13 22.44 -18.97
N ASP A 753 -13.66 23.51 -19.63
CA ASP A 753 -14.10 23.87 -21.00
C ASP A 753 -13.35 23.06 -22.09
N ILE A 754 -12.26 22.38 -21.72
CA ILE A 754 -11.37 21.62 -22.62
C ILE A 754 -11.74 20.13 -22.67
N LEU A 755 -12.58 19.68 -21.73
CA LEU A 755 -13.08 18.32 -21.59
C LEU A 755 -14.55 18.24 -22.01
#